data_AF-G0PNR8-F1
#
_entry.id   AF-G0PNR8-F1
#
_cell.length_a   1.000
_cell.length_b   1.000
_cell.length_c   1.000
_cell.angle_alpha   90.00
_cell.angle_beta   90.00
_cell.angle_gamma   90.00
#
_symmetry.space_group_name_H-M   'P 1'
#
loop_
_entity.id
_entity.type
_entity.pdbx_description
1 polymer ?
#
loop_
_entity_poly.entity_id
_entity_poly.type
_entity_poly.pdbx_seq_one_letter_code
_entity_poly.pdbx_strand_id
1 'polypeptide(L)'
;MTGGKKSKVGMGISCGRSVWETSLQTQKELCCIINPDSTPEKWDGISGIHLLGVDRGAVLEAIVSRLKMITRRSHTREEPVRLLGLSTALANAGDVAEWLGIPDEACYNFRPSVRPVPISVHIQGFPGQHYCPRMGLMNKPAYKAILTYSPRKPVLIFVSSRRQTRLTALAFVNLLIADHNPKQWLNIDMLELEVLMASIKDENLKLTLPFGIGMHHAGLSAHERAIVEQLFIEKKIQVLIATATLAWGINCPAHLVIVKGTEYFDGKKGKYIDFPVTGKLSLNSIFHENTHFEDVLQMMGRAGRPQFDDSAVAVIYVQDSKKTFYKKFLYEPFPVESSLLPVLPNHVNAEISAGTIDSKQGIVEYLSGTYLYRRLFANPNYYGLEEDSEEAMLKFITQIVDGSVSELLESECISVDDDSDVIKPTPYGRIASVYYLQHETIRFLVKSLNSGCTIENMLKLLTDVPEYAEIPVRHNEDLINTELQKKLRIRFSTSVMGNSACKAHLLFQAHFMRKILPTDYRTDLKSVLDQCIRILQAMREMTRLKNWLTATMNIVLLQQMCYSARWYDDHPLLCLPHLSYEDACSIGDDMTIPKLQNLLGIEKFTSSEDPKLVKQALKLFRECTTLDETHSKEVLKYLCHWPIINMKTMQLVDTKGRVEDIDESKEMKVIAGEVYKLRIVIERVGPARNNSSMYLPQWTKPKQAG
;
A
#
# COMPACT_ATOMS: atom_id res chain seq x y z
N MET A 1 -18.20 28.95 50.61
CA MET A 1 -18.34 27.51 50.93
C MET A 1 -19.75 27.07 50.56
N THR A 2 -19.92 26.46 49.39
CA THR A 2 -21.07 25.63 48.97
C THR A 2 -20.81 25.22 47.52
N GLY A 3 -20.28 24.01 47.30
CA GLY A 3 -19.97 23.48 45.97
C GLY A 3 -20.88 22.30 45.63
N GLY A 4 -21.99 22.58 44.94
CA GLY A 4 -22.83 21.56 44.31
C GLY A 4 -22.29 21.22 42.92
N LYS A 5 -21.74 20.02 42.74
CA LYS A 5 -21.40 19.48 41.41
C LYS A 5 -22.63 18.83 40.78
N LYS A 6 -23.26 19.51 39.82
CA LYS A 6 -24.17 18.90 38.85
C LYS A 6 -23.35 18.01 37.89
N SER A 7 -23.64 16.71 37.86
CA SER A 7 -23.16 15.77 36.86
C SER A 7 -23.86 16.04 35.53
N LYS A 8 -23.10 16.44 34.51
CA LYS A 8 -23.55 16.43 33.10
C LYS A 8 -23.53 14.98 32.62
N VAL A 9 -24.72 14.41 32.39
CA VAL A 9 -24.89 13.17 31.61
C VAL A 9 -24.68 13.55 30.14
N GLY A 10 -23.51 13.23 29.60
CA GLY A 10 -23.24 13.31 28.17
C GLY A 10 -23.71 12.04 27.48
N MET A 11 -24.85 12.09 26.78
CA MET A 11 -25.15 11.15 25.70
C MET A 11 -24.22 11.50 24.54
N GLY A 12 -23.06 10.82 24.48
CA GLY A 12 -22.13 10.92 23.37
C GLY A 12 -22.62 10.06 22.21
N ILE A 13 -23.35 10.65 21.28
CA ILE A 13 -23.45 10.15 19.91
C ILE A 13 -22.08 10.40 19.28
N SER A 14 -21.19 9.40 19.29
CA SER A 14 -19.91 9.43 18.56
C SER A 14 -20.14 9.09 17.09
N CYS A 15 -20.98 9.85 16.42
CA CYS A 15 -21.17 9.81 14.97
C CYS A 15 -20.77 11.19 14.46
N GLY A 16 -19.55 11.32 13.92
CA GLY A 16 -19.08 12.61 13.39
C GLY A 16 -17.57 12.80 13.28
N ARG A 17 -16.74 11.97 13.93
CA ARG A 17 -15.26 12.07 13.83
C ARG A 17 -14.57 11.01 12.97
N SER A 18 -15.26 9.95 12.53
CA SER A 18 -14.61 8.75 11.97
C SER A 18 -14.36 8.75 10.46
N VAL A 19 -15.05 9.55 9.65
CA VAL A 19 -14.82 9.56 8.19
C VAL A 19 -13.56 10.34 7.83
N TRP A 20 -13.30 11.44 8.55
CA TRP A 20 -12.20 12.36 8.28
C TRP A 20 -10.82 11.82 8.70
N GLU A 21 -10.71 11.24 9.90
CA GLU A 21 -9.41 10.70 10.39
C GLU A 21 -8.98 9.44 9.64
N THR A 22 -9.92 8.55 9.29
CA THR A 22 -9.62 7.29 8.59
C THR A 22 -9.23 7.52 7.12
N SER A 23 -9.87 8.49 6.45
CA SER A 23 -9.50 8.91 5.09
C SER A 23 -8.12 9.58 5.05
N LEU A 24 -7.81 10.46 6.02
CA LEU A 24 -6.50 11.11 6.11
C LEU A 24 -5.37 10.12 6.46
N GLN A 25 -5.61 9.15 7.34
CA GLN A 25 -4.54 8.24 7.79
C GLN A 25 -4.08 7.27 6.69
N THR A 26 -4.95 6.98 5.74
CA THR A 26 -4.63 6.17 4.54
C THR A 26 -4.03 7.03 3.41
N GLN A 27 -4.34 8.34 3.37
CA GLN A 27 -3.81 9.28 2.37
C GLN A 27 -2.48 9.97 2.79
N LYS A 28 -2.11 9.90 4.08
CA LYS A 28 -0.85 10.45 4.63
C LYS A 28 0.43 9.87 3.98
N GLU A 29 0.35 8.72 3.31
CA GLU A 29 1.51 8.11 2.65
C GLU A 29 1.76 8.66 1.23
N LEU A 30 0.82 9.41 0.63
CA LEU A 30 0.89 9.88 -0.76
C LEU A 30 1.05 11.39 -0.92
N CYS A 31 0.74 12.17 0.11
CA CYS A 31 0.97 13.60 0.15
C CYS A 31 1.69 13.92 1.46
N CYS A 32 2.82 14.63 1.39
CA CYS A 32 3.36 15.32 2.57
C CYS A 32 2.40 16.43 3.00
N ILE A 33 1.26 16.07 3.58
CA ILE A 33 0.46 16.97 4.41
C ILE A 33 1.12 16.88 5.79
N ILE A 34 1.88 17.92 6.14
CA ILE A 34 2.70 18.01 7.34
C ILE A 34 1.87 17.60 8.57
N ASN A 35 2.33 16.58 9.31
CA ASN A 35 1.66 16.05 10.50
C ASN A 35 1.75 17.06 11.69
N PRO A 36 0.75 17.13 12.60
CA PRO A 36 0.55 18.28 13.51
C PRO A 36 1.43 18.39 14.77
N ASP A 37 2.44 17.54 15.00
CA ASP A 37 3.08 17.45 16.34
C ASP A 37 4.34 18.31 16.54
N SER A 38 4.55 19.38 15.76
CA SER A 38 5.65 20.32 16.04
C SER A 38 5.44 21.73 15.46
N THR A 39 5.04 22.69 16.30
CA THR A 39 5.33 24.17 16.27
C THR A 39 5.17 24.99 14.94
N PRO A 40 5.12 26.34 14.99
CA PRO A 40 4.11 27.11 14.25
C PRO A 40 4.60 27.68 12.90
N GLU A 41 4.80 26.86 11.86
CA GLU A 41 4.85 27.34 10.46
C GLU A 41 4.31 26.23 9.53
N LYS A 42 2.98 26.14 9.40
CA LYS A 42 2.33 25.10 8.58
C LYS A 42 2.24 25.53 7.12
N TRP A 43 3.08 24.93 6.28
CA TRP A 43 2.99 24.99 4.82
C TRP A 43 2.38 23.69 4.30
N ASP A 44 1.17 23.71 3.74
CA ASP A 44 0.62 22.56 3.02
C ASP A 44 1.22 22.55 1.59
N GLY A 45 2.37 21.89 1.43
CA GLY A 45 3.06 21.77 0.15
C GLY A 45 2.63 20.52 -0.62
N ILE A 46 2.22 20.69 -1.89
CA ILE A 46 1.96 19.60 -2.82
C ILE A 46 3.24 19.39 -3.65
N SER A 47 3.89 18.25 -3.49
CA SER A 47 5.05 17.87 -4.30
C SER A 47 4.67 16.83 -5.33
N GLY A 48 5.22 16.95 -6.54
CA GLY A 48 5.04 15.96 -7.61
C GLY A 48 3.80 16.18 -8.46
N ILE A 49 3.40 17.43 -8.74
CA ILE A 49 2.20 17.73 -9.53
C ILE A 49 2.22 17.11 -10.94
N HIS A 50 3.40 16.95 -11.54
CA HIS A 50 3.57 16.22 -12.81
C HIS A 50 2.94 14.81 -12.79
N LEU A 51 2.87 14.17 -11.62
CA LEU A 51 2.28 12.84 -11.43
C LEU A 51 0.74 12.82 -11.59
N LEU A 52 0.07 13.94 -11.89
CA LEU A 52 -1.35 13.94 -12.24
C LEU A 52 -1.66 13.06 -13.47
N GLY A 53 -0.68 12.88 -14.37
CA GLY A 53 -0.81 12.05 -15.57
C GLY A 53 -0.64 10.55 -15.37
N VAL A 54 -0.36 10.08 -14.15
CA VAL A 54 -0.21 8.64 -13.83
C VAL A 54 -1.42 8.10 -13.06
N ASP A 55 -1.49 6.78 -12.88
CA ASP A 55 -2.63 6.07 -12.26
C ASP A 55 -3.01 6.62 -10.86
N ARG A 56 -2.03 7.07 -10.07
CA ARG A 56 -2.27 7.69 -8.75
C ARG A 56 -2.60 9.18 -8.81
N GLY A 57 -2.46 9.81 -9.98
CA GLY A 57 -2.71 11.22 -10.21
C GLY A 57 -4.15 11.64 -9.96
N ALA A 58 -5.12 10.78 -10.30
CA ALA A 58 -6.54 11.01 -10.04
C ALA A 58 -6.86 11.27 -8.55
N VAL A 59 -6.20 10.54 -7.65
CA VAL A 59 -6.38 10.71 -6.20
C VAL A 59 -5.82 12.07 -5.76
N LEU A 60 -4.64 12.44 -6.26
CA LEU A 60 -4.04 13.76 -6.00
C LEU A 60 -4.96 14.88 -6.50
N GLU A 61 -5.47 14.76 -7.71
CA GLU A 61 -6.42 15.70 -8.31
C GLU A 61 -7.68 15.87 -7.46
N ALA A 62 -8.28 14.76 -7.01
CA ALA A 62 -9.49 14.77 -6.19
C ALA A 62 -9.25 15.44 -4.83
N ILE A 63 -8.11 15.16 -4.17
CA ILE A 63 -7.74 15.78 -2.88
C ILE A 63 -7.60 17.30 -3.03
N VAL A 64 -6.85 17.75 -4.05
CA VAL A 64 -6.61 19.18 -4.29
C VAL A 64 -7.91 19.90 -4.65
N SER A 65 -8.75 19.29 -5.49
CA SER A 65 -10.06 19.83 -5.87
C SER A 65 -10.98 19.94 -4.65
N ARG A 66 -11.00 18.94 -3.77
CA ARG A 66 -11.75 18.97 -2.51
C ARG A 66 -11.25 20.07 -1.57
N LEU A 67 -9.93 20.24 -1.42
CA LEU A 67 -9.35 21.29 -0.58
C LEU A 67 -9.77 22.69 -1.05
N LYS A 68 -9.81 22.92 -2.36
CA LYS A 68 -10.33 24.16 -2.94
C LYS A 68 -11.83 24.35 -2.64
N MET A 69 -12.64 23.31 -2.79
CA MET A 69 -14.07 23.38 -2.48
C MET A 69 -14.33 23.73 -1.01
N ILE A 70 -13.60 23.11 -0.09
CA ILE A 70 -13.70 23.39 1.35
C ILE A 70 -13.35 24.86 1.63
N THR A 71 -12.24 25.34 1.06
CA THR A 71 -11.78 26.73 1.23
C THR A 71 -12.81 27.73 0.71
N ARG A 72 -13.48 27.44 -0.41
CA ARG A 72 -14.57 28.28 -0.96
C ARG A 72 -15.84 28.26 -0.10
N ARG A 73 -16.20 27.12 0.49
CA ARG A 73 -17.42 26.97 1.30
C ARG A 73 -17.26 27.51 2.72
N SER A 74 -16.07 27.41 3.31
CA SER A 74 -15.79 27.91 4.67
C SER A 74 -15.64 29.43 4.70
N HIS A 75 -16.76 30.15 4.61
CA HIS A 75 -16.84 31.60 4.88
C HIS A 75 -16.49 31.96 6.35
N THR A 76 -16.22 30.97 7.19
CA THR A 76 -15.92 31.08 8.62
C THR A 76 -14.43 31.02 8.96
N ARG A 77 -13.54 30.76 7.99
CA ARG A 77 -12.09 30.89 8.20
C ARG A 77 -11.65 32.28 7.72
N GLU A 78 -11.12 33.09 8.63
CA GLU A 78 -10.60 34.43 8.32
C GLU A 78 -9.35 34.40 7.41
N GLU A 79 -8.73 33.22 7.22
CA GLU A 79 -7.54 33.07 6.38
C GLU A 79 -7.69 31.93 5.35
N PRO A 80 -7.43 32.21 4.05
CA PRO A 80 -7.44 31.19 3.00
C PRO A 80 -6.23 30.24 3.16
N VAL A 81 -6.42 28.96 2.82
CA VAL A 81 -5.33 27.98 2.81
C VAL A 81 -4.38 28.33 1.66
N ARG A 82 -3.11 28.62 1.97
CA ARG A 82 -2.07 28.86 0.96
C ARG A 82 -1.62 27.54 0.35
N LEU A 83 -1.82 27.39 -0.96
CA LEU A 83 -1.33 26.24 -1.72
C LEU A 83 0.06 26.54 -2.28
N LEU A 84 1.02 25.65 -2.05
CA LEU A 84 2.33 25.66 -2.70
C LEU A 84 2.48 24.40 -3.55
N GLY A 85 2.58 24.57 -4.86
CA GLY A 85 2.77 23.49 -5.81
C GLY A 85 4.21 23.34 -6.26
N LEU A 86 4.78 22.14 -6.14
CA LEU A 86 6.12 21.80 -6.64
C LEU A 86 6.01 20.74 -7.74
N SER A 87 6.62 21.01 -8.89
CA SER A 87 6.63 20.10 -10.04
C SER A 87 7.97 20.13 -10.78
N THR A 88 8.20 19.13 -11.61
CA THR A 88 9.17 19.21 -12.70
C THR A 88 8.65 20.17 -13.78
N ALA A 89 9.51 20.53 -14.74
CA ALA A 89 9.13 21.39 -15.86
C ALA A 89 7.93 20.82 -16.63
N LEU A 90 6.90 21.64 -16.83
CA LEU A 90 5.66 21.25 -17.51
C LEU A 90 5.47 22.03 -18.80
N ALA A 91 4.93 21.40 -19.84
CA ALA A 91 4.57 22.11 -21.08
C ALA A 91 3.34 23.01 -20.89
N ASN A 92 2.37 22.54 -20.11
CA ASN A 92 1.08 23.21 -19.84
C ASN A 92 0.99 23.68 -18.37
N ALA A 93 2.04 24.32 -17.86
CA ALA A 93 2.04 24.86 -16.49
C ALA A 93 0.94 25.91 -16.25
N GLY A 94 0.52 26.63 -17.30
CA GLY A 94 -0.58 27.61 -17.22
C GLY A 94 -1.89 26.97 -16.78
N ASP A 95 -2.30 25.87 -17.41
CA ASP A 95 -3.53 25.14 -17.05
C ASP A 95 -3.52 24.66 -15.60
N VAL A 96 -2.36 24.18 -15.14
CA VAL A 96 -2.16 23.75 -13.75
C VAL A 96 -2.25 24.93 -12.79
N ALA A 97 -1.59 26.05 -13.12
CA ALA A 97 -1.63 27.26 -12.30
C ALA A 97 -3.06 27.81 -12.19
N GLU A 98 -3.78 27.90 -13.32
CA GLU A 98 -5.15 28.37 -13.35
C GLU A 98 -6.10 27.42 -12.59
N TRP A 99 -5.92 26.10 -12.72
CA TRP A 99 -6.65 25.13 -11.92
C TRP A 99 -6.37 25.33 -10.43
N LEU A 100 -5.13 25.55 -10.01
CA LEU A 100 -4.78 25.80 -8.61
C LEU A 100 -5.20 27.18 -8.10
N GLY A 101 -5.58 28.10 -9.00
CA GLY A 101 -5.88 29.49 -8.67
C GLY A 101 -4.63 30.32 -8.37
N ILE A 102 -3.49 29.96 -8.97
CA ILE A 102 -2.21 30.65 -8.84
C ILE A 102 -2.16 31.76 -9.90
N PRO A 103 -1.91 33.02 -9.54
CA PRO A 103 -1.74 34.10 -10.52
C PRO A 103 -0.45 33.92 -11.33
N ASP A 104 -0.41 34.43 -12.55
CA ASP A 104 0.72 34.27 -13.47
C ASP A 104 2.05 34.77 -12.87
N GLU A 105 2.01 35.83 -12.07
CA GLU A 105 3.18 36.40 -11.36
C GLU A 105 3.78 35.44 -10.31
N ALA A 106 2.99 34.48 -9.83
CA ALA A 106 3.42 33.47 -8.88
C ALA A 106 3.67 32.09 -9.54
N CYS A 107 3.49 31.98 -10.87
CA CYS A 107 3.76 30.77 -11.62
C CYS A 107 5.20 30.75 -12.16
N TYR A 108 6.07 29.97 -11.52
CA TYR A 108 7.46 29.82 -11.94
C TYR A 108 7.66 28.48 -12.66
N ASN A 109 7.69 28.50 -13.99
CA ASN A 109 7.96 27.33 -14.82
C ASN A 109 9.31 27.47 -15.55
N PHE A 110 10.27 26.61 -15.21
CA PHE A 110 11.62 26.66 -15.75
C PHE A 110 11.85 25.58 -16.81
N ARG A 111 12.72 25.85 -17.80
CA ARG A 111 13.13 24.84 -18.78
C ARG A 111 13.91 23.70 -18.09
N PRO A 112 13.82 22.44 -18.56
CA PRO A 112 14.57 21.31 -17.99
C PRO A 112 16.10 21.51 -17.89
N SER A 113 16.65 22.40 -18.71
CA SER A 113 18.06 22.78 -18.74
C SER A 113 18.48 23.68 -17.58
N VAL A 114 17.54 24.37 -16.92
CA VAL A 114 17.81 25.24 -15.77
C VAL A 114 18.02 24.34 -14.55
N ARG A 115 19.27 24.01 -14.26
CA ARG A 115 19.66 23.17 -13.14
C ARG A 115 20.84 23.81 -12.40
N PRO A 116 20.92 23.68 -11.06
CA PRO A 116 22.10 24.11 -10.30
C PRO A 116 23.40 23.45 -10.78
N VAL A 117 23.31 22.17 -11.16
CA VAL A 117 24.41 21.42 -11.77
C VAL A 117 24.01 21.03 -13.19
N PRO A 118 24.68 21.55 -14.23
CA PRO A 118 24.42 21.19 -15.62
C PRO A 118 24.60 19.68 -15.86
N ILE A 119 23.70 19.08 -16.64
CA ILE A 119 23.72 17.65 -16.95
C ILE A 119 23.89 17.40 -18.45
N SER A 120 24.90 16.60 -18.82
CA SER A 120 25.07 16.11 -20.20
C SER A 120 24.43 14.74 -20.36
N VAL A 121 23.47 14.63 -21.27
CA VAL A 121 22.69 13.40 -21.47
C VAL A 121 23.10 12.69 -22.76
N HIS A 122 23.52 11.43 -22.65
CA HIS A 122 23.89 10.57 -23.77
C HIS A 122 22.91 9.42 -23.92
N ILE A 123 22.25 9.31 -25.07
CA ILE A 123 21.29 8.24 -25.36
C ILE A 123 21.89 7.27 -26.36
N GLN A 124 21.96 5.99 -26.00
CA GLN A 124 22.44 4.92 -26.86
C GLN A 124 21.35 3.89 -27.13
N GLY A 125 21.10 3.63 -28.42
CA GLY A 125 20.18 2.62 -28.90
C GLY A 125 20.87 1.26 -29.03
N PHE A 126 20.16 0.20 -28.64
CA PHE A 126 20.62 -1.18 -28.75
C PHE A 126 19.68 -1.99 -29.63
N PRO A 127 20.21 -2.70 -30.65
CA PRO A 127 19.41 -3.54 -31.54
C PRO A 127 18.99 -4.85 -30.85
N GLY A 128 18.04 -5.55 -31.48
CA GLY A 128 17.47 -6.81 -31.00
C GLY A 128 16.12 -6.60 -30.33
N GLN A 129 15.17 -7.52 -30.57
CA GLN A 129 13.82 -7.43 -29.98
C GLN A 129 13.75 -8.03 -28.58
N HIS A 130 14.47 -9.12 -28.32
CA HIS A 130 14.40 -9.82 -27.04
C HIS A 130 15.11 -9.05 -25.91
N TYR A 131 14.39 -8.86 -24.80
CA TYR A 131 14.83 -8.08 -23.65
C TYR A 131 16.10 -8.63 -22.99
N CYS A 132 16.10 -9.92 -22.61
CA CYS A 132 17.20 -10.50 -21.82
C CYS A 132 18.57 -10.44 -22.53
N PRO A 133 18.71 -10.84 -23.81
CA PRO A 133 19.98 -10.68 -24.54
C PRO A 133 20.41 -9.22 -24.67
N ARG A 134 19.45 -8.32 -24.95
CA ARG A 134 19.72 -6.88 -25.08
C ARG A 134 20.27 -6.28 -23.78
N MET A 135 19.73 -6.69 -22.62
CA MET A 135 20.29 -6.29 -21.32
C MET A 135 21.73 -6.78 -21.12
N GLY A 136 22.09 -7.95 -21.63
CA GLY A 136 23.47 -8.46 -21.60
C GLY A 136 24.42 -7.63 -22.47
N LEU A 137 23.96 -7.24 -23.67
CA LEU A 137 24.74 -6.40 -24.60
C LEU A 137 25.08 -5.02 -24.02
N MET A 138 24.21 -4.47 -23.17
CA MET A 138 24.42 -3.18 -22.50
C MET A 138 25.53 -3.20 -21.43
N ASN A 139 25.96 -4.36 -20.93
CA ASN A 139 26.92 -4.45 -19.82
C ASN A 139 28.30 -3.86 -20.19
N LYS A 140 28.86 -4.25 -21.36
CA LYS A 140 30.18 -3.76 -21.78
C LYS A 140 30.20 -2.25 -22.05
N PRO A 141 29.21 -1.66 -22.75
CA PRO A 141 29.10 -0.21 -22.87
C PRO A 141 28.90 0.51 -21.55
N ALA A 142 28.10 -0.04 -20.62
CA ALA A 142 27.94 0.53 -19.27
C ALA A 142 29.29 0.64 -18.56
N TYR A 143 30.08 -0.43 -18.56
CA TYR A 143 31.42 -0.44 -17.98
C TYR A 143 32.34 0.62 -18.60
N LYS A 144 32.36 0.73 -19.95
CA LYS A 144 33.14 1.76 -20.65
C LYS A 144 32.67 3.18 -20.33
N ALA A 145 31.36 3.40 -20.19
CA ALA A 145 30.81 4.70 -19.82
C ALA A 145 31.29 5.14 -18.43
N ILE A 146 31.40 4.22 -17.47
CA ILE A 146 31.94 4.50 -16.13
C ILE A 146 33.39 4.99 -16.23
N LEU A 147 34.24 4.25 -16.95
CA LEU A 147 35.64 4.61 -17.13
C LEU A 147 35.83 5.96 -17.85
N THR A 148 34.92 6.29 -18.78
CA THR A 148 35.01 7.51 -19.59
C THR A 148 34.50 8.74 -18.84
N TYR A 149 33.29 8.65 -18.26
CA TYR A 149 32.58 9.81 -17.72
C TYR A 149 32.73 9.97 -16.21
N SER A 150 33.07 8.91 -15.46
CA SER A 150 33.14 8.96 -14.00
C SER A 150 34.22 8.03 -13.44
N PRO A 151 35.50 8.21 -13.80
CA PRO A 151 36.57 7.27 -13.45
C PRO A 151 36.81 7.16 -11.94
N ARG A 152 36.63 8.27 -11.18
CA ARG A 152 36.85 8.32 -9.71
C ARG A 152 35.65 8.86 -8.92
N LYS A 153 34.54 9.15 -9.60
CA LYS A 153 33.35 9.74 -8.97
C LYS A 153 32.22 8.70 -8.87
N PRO A 154 31.28 8.84 -7.91
CA PRO A 154 30.21 7.87 -7.69
C PRO A 154 29.31 7.70 -8.91
N VAL A 155 28.91 6.46 -9.17
CA VAL A 155 28.05 6.05 -10.27
C VAL A 155 26.83 5.32 -9.73
N LEU A 156 25.65 5.77 -10.16
CA LEU A 156 24.38 5.11 -9.87
C LEU A 156 23.81 4.50 -11.15
N ILE A 157 23.45 3.22 -11.11
CA ILE A 157 22.92 2.48 -12.26
C ILE A 157 21.53 1.98 -11.92
N PHE A 158 20.56 2.37 -12.72
CA PHE A 158 19.20 1.90 -12.59
C PHE A 158 18.89 0.76 -13.56
N VAL A 159 18.21 -0.26 -13.05
CA VAL A 159 17.74 -1.42 -13.81
C VAL A 159 16.28 -1.74 -13.47
N SER A 160 15.55 -2.40 -14.35
CA SER A 160 14.11 -2.63 -14.18
C SER A 160 13.74 -3.75 -13.19
N SER A 161 14.68 -4.59 -12.73
CA SER A 161 14.35 -5.69 -11.83
C SER A 161 15.47 -6.05 -10.84
N ARG A 162 15.07 -6.67 -9.71
CA ARG A 162 15.98 -7.21 -8.68
C ARG A 162 16.92 -8.27 -9.26
N ARG A 163 16.43 -9.09 -10.19
CA ARG A 163 17.28 -10.05 -10.90
C ARG A 163 18.35 -9.33 -11.71
N GLN A 164 18.00 -8.21 -12.33
CA GLN A 164 18.93 -7.45 -13.17
C GLN A 164 19.99 -6.70 -12.36
N THR A 165 19.73 -6.31 -11.10
CA THR A 165 20.77 -5.70 -10.24
C THR A 165 21.92 -6.70 -10.06
N ARG A 166 21.58 -7.93 -9.66
CA ARG A 166 22.52 -9.04 -9.50
C ARG A 166 23.26 -9.40 -10.79
N LEU A 167 22.54 -9.59 -11.89
CA LEU A 167 23.16 -9.97 -13.17
C LEU A 167 24.12 -8.90 -13.68
N THR A 168 23.77 -7.62 -13.50
CA THR A 168 24.64 -6.50 -13.92
C THR A 168 25.86 -6.38 -13.01
N ALA A 169 25.68 -6.53 -11.69
CA ALA A 169 26.77 -6.50 -10.73
C ALA A 169 27.81 -7.61 -11.00
N LEU A 170 27.34 -8.85 -11.17
CA LEU A 170 28.23 -9.98 -11.49
C LEU A 170 28.92 -9.84 -12.86
N ALA A 171 28.23 -9.28 -13.86
CA ALA A 171 28.85 -8.98 -15.14
C ALA A 171 29.98 -7.95 -15.00
N PHE A 172 29.82 -6.95 -14.13
CA PHE A 172 30.86 -5.96 -13.86
C PHE A 172 32.03 -6.54 -13.07
N VAL A 173 31.78 -7.41 -12.10
CA VAL A 173 32.84 -8.15 -11.40
C VAL A 173 33.68 -8.94 -12.42
N ASN A 174 33.06 -9.64 -13.36
CA ASN A 174 33.79 -10.38 -14.40
C ASN A 174 34.61 -9.46 -15.31
N LEU A 175 34.11 -8.26 -15.61
CA LEU A 175 34.85 -7.28 -16.41
C LEU A 175 36.02 -6.67 -15.63
N LEU A 176 35.87 -6.41 -14.33
CA LEU A 176 36.93 -5.93 -13.44
C LEU A 176 38.04 -6.95 -13.26
N ILE A 177 37.70 -8.23 -13.12
CA ILE A 177 38.69 -9.32 -13.00
C ILE A 177 39.52 -9.43 -14.28
N ALA A 178 38.92 -9.16 -15.44
CA ALA A 178 39.62 -9.13 -16.72
C ALA A 178 40.43 -7.85 -16.96
N ASP A 179 40.26 -6.83 -16.12
CA ASP A 179 40.97 -5.54 -16.19
C ASP A 179 42.25 -5.57 -15.32
N HIS A 180 43.12 -4.57 -15.50
CA HIS A 180 44.41 -4.51 -14.79
C HIS A 180 44.27 -4.26 -13.28
N ASN A 181 43.20 -3.58 -12.85
CA ASN A 181 42.94 -3.31 -11.44
C ASN A 181 41.51 -3.72 -11.04
N PRO A 182 41.33 -4.94 -10.48
CA PRO A 182 40.01 -5.42 -10.08
C PRO A 182 39.36 -4.63 -8.94
N LYS A 183 40.15 -3.91 -8.12
CA LYS A 183 39.66 -3.17 -6.94
C LYS A 183 39.57 -1.67 -7.16
N GLN A 184 39.60 -1.19 -8.41
CA GLN A 184 39.62 0.24 -8.74
C GLN A 184 38.43 1.05 -8.20
N TRP A 185 37.31 0.41 -7.87
CA TRP A 185 36.09 1.06 -7.36
C TRP A 185 35.91 0.94 -5.84
N LEU A 186 36.87 0.32 -5.15
CA LEU A 186 36.87 0.12 -3.70
C LEU A 186 37.79 1.13 -3.03
N ASN A 187 37.24 1.98 -2.17
CA ASN A 187 37.97 3.01 -1.42
C ASN A 187 37.89 2.79 0.10
N ILE A 188 37.69 1.54 0.52
CA ILE A 188 37.65 1.11 1.92
C ILE A 188 38.72 0.05 2.15
N ASP A 189 39.28 0.02 3.35
CA ASP A 189 40.19 -1.05 3.73
C ASP A 189 39.44 -2.39 3.81
N MET A 190 40.11 -3.48 3.41
CA MET A 190 39.49 -4.80 3.37
C MET A 190 39.07 -5.29 4.76
N LEU A 191 39.82 -4.97 5.81
CA LEU A 191 39.50 -5.40 7.18
C LEU A 191 38.24 -4.70 7.69
N GLU A 192 38.10 -3.39 7.41
CA GLU A 192 36.90 -2.62 7.74
C GLU A 192 35.68 -3.18 7.00
N LEU A 193 35.85 -3.53 5.72
CA LEU A 193 34.78 -4.12 4.91
C LEU A 193 34.36 -5.51 5.40
N GLU A 194 35.30 -6.37 5.80
CA GLU A 194 35.01 -7.72 6.31
C GLU A 194 34.13 -7.68 7.56
N VAL A 195 34.37 -6.72 8.48
CA VAL A 195 33.54 -6.52 9.67
C VAL A 195 32.10 -6.14 9.28
N LEU A 196 31.93 -5.24 8.30
CA LEU A 196 30.60 -4.88 7.79
C LEU A 196 29.92 -6.06 7.09
N MET A 197 30.67 -6.82 6.28
CA MET A 197 30.16 -7.97 5.54
C MET A 197 29.68 -9.12 6.45
N ALA A 198 30.22 -9.23 7.67
CA ALA A 198 29.75 -10.20 8.66
C ALA A 198 28.28 -9.99 9.06
N SER A 199 27.78 -8.75 8.98
CA SER A 199 26.38 -8.40 9.29
C SER A 199 25.40 -8.61 8.11
N ILE A 200 25.93 -8.78 6.89
CA ILE A 200 25.15 -8.92 5.66
C ILE A 200 24.68 -10.36 5.50
N LYS A 201 23.44 -10.56 5.06
CA LYS A 201 22.85 -11.90 4.81
C LYS A 201 22.81 -12.23 3.33
N ASP A 202 22.65 -11.24 2.46
CA ASP A 202 22.62 -11.47 1.02
C ASP A 202 24.00 -11.88 0.47
N GLU A 203 24.08 -13.12 -0.03
CA GLU A 203 25.31 -13.69 -0.56
C GLU A 203 25.81 -12.98 -1.83
N ASN A 204 24.91 -12.44 -2.65
CA ASN A 204 25.34 -11.73 -3.86
C ASN A 204 25.97 -10.38 -3.51
N LEU A 205 25.43 -9.70 -2.49
CA LEU A 205 26.00 -8.45 -2.00
C LEU A 205 27.40 -8.64 -1.41
N LYS A 206 27.61 -9.74 -0.67
CA LYS A 206 28.96 -10.13 -0.19
C LYS A 206 29.95 -10.37 -1.33
N LEU A 207 29.50 -10.92 -2.45
CA LEU A 207 30.37 -11.18 -3.60
C LEU A 207 30.75 -9.90 -4.36
N THR A 208 29.89 -8.88 -4.39
CA THR A 208 30.10 -7.68 -5.21
C THR A 208 30.76 -6.53 -4.46
N LEU A 209 30.54 -6.41 -3.14
CA LEU A 209 31.10 -5.34 -2.31
C LEU A 209 32.64 -5.26 -2.34
N PRO A 210 33.41 -6.37 -2.30
CA PRO A 210 34.87 -6.34 -2.38
C PRO A 210 35.44 -5.76 -3.69
N PHE A 211 34.59 -5.60 -4.71
CA PHE A 211 34.92 -4.97 -5.98
C PHE A 211 34.43 -3.51 -6.07
N GLY A 212 33.91 -2.95 -4.96
CA GLY A 212 33.38 -1.59 -4.93
C GLY A 212 31.99 -1.44 -5.57
N ILE A 213 31.23 -2.54 -5.66
CA ILE A 213 29.90 -2.59 -6.29
C ILE A 213 28.83 -2.94 -5.25
N GLY A 214 27.98 -1.97 -4.94
CA GLY A 214 26.78 -2.15 -4.13
C GLY A 214 25.55 -2.51 -4.97
N MET A 215 24.60 -3.22 -4.36
CA MET A 215 23.27 -3.45 -4.94
C MET A 215 22.20 -2.91 -4.00
N HIS A 216 21.13 -2.36 -4.58
CA HIS A 216 20.00 -1.84 -3.81
C HIS A 216 18.68 -2.25 -4.45
N HIS A 217 17.86 -2.97 -3.69
CA HIS A 217 16.51 -3.36 -4.09
C HIS A 217 15.64 -3.63 -2.87
N ALA A 218 14.32 -3.62 -3.06
CA ALA A 218 13.34 -3.88 -2.00
C ALA A 218 13.39 -5.31 -1.41
N GLY A 219 14.30 -6.16 -1.88
CA GLY A 219 14.54 -7.49 -1.31
C GLY A 219 15.62 -7.52 -0.21
N LEU A 220 16.42 -6.47 -0.10
CA LEU A 220 17.41 -6.34 0.97
C LEU A 220 16.74 -5.87 2.27
N SER A 221 17.26 -6.33 3.40
CA SER A 221 16.80 -5.84 4.70
C SER A 221 17.05 -4.33 4.85
N ALA A 222 16.30 -3.67 5.75
CA ALA A 222 16.51 -2.26 6.02
C ALA A 222 17.94 -1.96 6.48
N HIS A 223 18.52 -2.88 7.26
CA HIS A 223 19.91 -2.80 7.71
C HIS A 223 20.91 -2.87 6.55
N GLU A 224 20.78 -3.86 5.65
CA GLU A 224 21.66 -3.98 4.48
C GLU A 224 21.54 -2.77 3.54
N ARG A 225 20.33 -2.25 3.33
CA ARG A 225 20.11 -1.03 2.53
C ARG A 225 20.85 0.16 3.14
N ALA A 226 20.74 0.37 4.45
CA ALA A 226 21.43 1.45 5.14
C ALA A 226 22.95 1.34 5.03
N ILE A 227 23.53 0.14 5.17
CA ILE A 227 24.97 -0.10 4.99
C ILE A 227 25.40 0.28 3.57
N VAL A 228 24.70 -0.22 2.55
CA VAL A 228 25.07 0.05 1.15
C VAL A 228 24.93 1.53 0.79
N GLU A 229 23.87 2.19 1.26
CA GLU A 229 23.67 3.63 1.09
C GLU A 229 24.81 4.43 1.75
N GLN A 230 25.17 4.09 2.99
CA GLN A 230 26.24 4.75 3.72
C GLN A 230 27.59 4.58 3.01
N LEU A 231 27.94 3.35 2.62
CA LEU A 231 29.18 3.07 1.88
C LEU A 231 29.26 3.87 0.57
N PHE A 232 28.14 4.07 -0.11
CA PHE A 232 28.09 4.84 -1.35
C PHE A 232 28.20 6.36 -1.11
N ILE A 233 27.47 6.89 -0.12
CA ILE A 233 27.49 8.32 0.23
C ILE A 233 28.89 8.74 0.71
N GLU A 234 29.52 7.91 1.54
CA GLU A 234 30.89 8.10 2.02
C GLU A 234 31.97 7.81 0.96
N LYS A 235 31.55 7.41 -0.26
CA LYS A 235 32.41 7.08 -1.41
C LYS A 235 33.37 5.92 -1.15
N LYS A 236 33.08 5.08 -0.14
CA LYS A 236 33.80 3.83 0.15
C LYS A 236 33.61 2.81 -0.97
N ILE A 237 32.44 2.82 -1.61
CA ILE A 237 32.17 2.14 -2.89
C ILE A 237 31.83 3.17 -3.97
N GLN A 238 32.28 2.93 -5.19
CA GLN A 238 32.05 3.85 -6.30
C GLN A 238 30.78 3.56 -7.09
N VAL A 239 30.37 2.30 -7.21
CA VAL A 239 29.24 1.90 -8.07
C VAL A 239 28.09 1.36 -7.23
N LEU A 240 26.89 1.90 -7.45
CA LEU A 240 25.65 1.41 -6.86
C LEU A 240 24.66 1.02 -7.96
N ILE A 241 24.16 -0.22 -7.92
CA ILE A 241 23.16 -0.71 -8.88
C ILE A 241 21.81 -0.86 -8.17
N ALA A 242 20.83 -0.04 -8.54
CA ALA A 242 19.53 0.05 -7.91
C ALA A 242 18.38 -0.33 -8.86
N THR A 243 17.27 -0.83 -8.32
CA THR A 243 16.03 -0.97 -9.11
C THR A 243 15.40 0.38 -9.40
N ALA A 244 14.79 0.55 -10.58
CA ALA A 244 14.15 1.80 -11.02
C ALA A 244 13.13 2.35 -10.01
N THR A 245 12.37 1.47 -9.34
CA THR A 245 11.38 1.84 -8.31
C THR A 245 11.96 2.57 -7.09
N LEU A 246 13.28 2.48 -6.87
CA LEU A 246 13.95 3.18 -5.78
C LEU A 246 14.39 4.60 -6.14
N ALA A 247 14.20 5.02 -7.39
CA ALA A 247 14.51 6.39 -7.82
C ALA A 247 13.78 7.45 -6.98
N TRP A 248 12.62 7.13 -6.41
CA TRP A 248 11.86 8.01 -5.53
C TRP A 248 12.33 8.00 -4.07
N GLY A 249 12.89 6.88 -3.59
CA GLY A 249 13.19 6.66 -2.17
C GLY A 249 14.66 6.75 -1.78
N ILE A 250 15.59 6.75 -2.75
CA ILE A 250 17.04 6.81 -2.48
C ILE A 250 17.52 8.26 -2.46
N ASN A 251 18.22 8.66 -1.40
CA ASN A 251 18.94 9.94 -1.31
C ASN A 251 20.44 9.75 -1.56
N CYS A 252 20.81 9.18 -2.70
CA CYS A 252 22.20 8.94 -3.09
C CYS A 252 22.49 9.65 -4.43
N PRO A 253 22.79 10.96 -4.42
CA PRO A 253 23.15 11.65 -5.64
C PRO A 253 24.51 11.17 -6.15
N ALA A 254 24.62 11.00 -7.47
CA ALA A 254 25.81 10.47 -8.13
C ALA A 254 26.33 11.46 -9.18
N HIS A 255 27.60 11.34 -9.57
CA HIS A 255 28.14 12.16 -10.67
C HIS A 255 27.66 11.64 -12.04
N LEU A 256 27.68 10.31 -12.19
CA LEU A 256 27.17 9.62 -13.38
C LEU A 256 25.95 8.78 -13.00
N VAL A 257 24.87 8.94 -13.74
CA VAL A 257 23.73 8.02 -13.71
C VAL A 257 23.66 7.24 -15.00
N ILE A 258 23.45 5.92 -14.92
CA ILE A 258 23.17 5.06 -16.06
C ILE A 258 21.78 4.45 -15.92
N VAL A 259 20.87 4.77 -16.84
CA VAL A 259 19.57 4.09 -16.94
C VAL A 259 19.71 2.93 -17.92
N LYS A 260 19.78 1.71 -17.40
CA LYS A 260 20.08 0.51 -18.17
C LYS A 260 18.80 -0.25 -18.51
N GLY A 261 18.23 0.10 -19.67
CA GLY A 261 16.98 -0.45 -20.16
C GLY A 261 15.77 0.34 -19.65
N THR A 262 14.79 0.56 -20.53
CA THR A 262 13.59 1.34 -20.24
C THR A 262 12.31 0.51 -20.41
N GLU A 263 12.39 -0.77 -20.07
CA GLU A 263 11.33 -1.74 -20.22
C GLU A 263 11.21 -2.60 -18.96
N TYR A 264 9.98 -3.01 -18.64
CA TYR A 264 9.67 -3.92 -17.55
C TYR A 264 8.75 -5.04 -18.03
N PHE A 265 8.69 -6.12 -17.26
CA PHE A 265 7.82 -7.24 -17.59
C PHE A 265 6.42 -7.01 -17.01
N ASP A 266 5.41 -7.06 -17.88
CA ASP A 266 4.01 -7.04 -17.51
C ASP A 266 3.46 -8.47 -17.48
N GLY A 267 3.10 -8.95 -16.29
CA GLY A 267 2.54 -10.28 -16.08
C GLY A 267 1.16 -10.50 -16.68
N LYS A 268 0.31 -9.45 -16.75
CA LYS A 268 -1.03 -9.58 -17.32
C LYS A 268 -0.96 -9.77 -18.84
N LYS A 269 -0.05 -9.03 -19.49
CA LYS A 269 0.17 -9.12 -20.94
C LYS A 269 1.21 -10.18 -21.34
N GLY A 270 1.88 -10.79 -20.37
CA GLY A 270 2.92 -11.79 -20.57
C GLY A 270 4.12 -11.31 -21.39
N LYS A 271 4.36 -9.99 -21.45
CA LYS A 271 5.39 -9.39 -22.33
C LYS A 271 6.12 -8.25 -21.66
N TYR A 272 7.33 -7.96 -22.14
CA TYR A 272 8.03 -6.75 -21.78
C TYR A 272 7.36 -5.55 -22.45
N ILE A 273 7.02 -4.55 -21.66
CA ILE A 273 6.45 -3.29 -22.11
C ILE A 273 7.40 -2.15 -21.74
N ASP A 274 7.38 -1.13 -22.59
CA ASP A 274 8.13 0.10 -22.35
C ASP A 274 7.61 0.79 -21.09
N PHE A 275 8.47 1.60 -20.46
CA PHE A 275 8.04 2.58 -19.48
C PHE A 275 6.99 3.52 -20.09
N PRO A 276 5.72 3.52 -19.65
CA PRO A 276 4.68 4.40 -20.19
C PRO A 276 5.10 5.87 -20.13
N VAL A 277 5.05 6.56 -21.28
CA VAL A 277 5.62 7.90 -21.42
C VAL A 277 4.59 9.01 -21.19
N THR A 278 3.33 8.70 -21.44
CA THR A 278 2.18 9.56 -21.24
C THR A 278 1.04 8.61 -20.93
N GLY A 279 0.16 8.96 -19.98
CA GLY A 279 -1.04 8.20 -19.60
C GLY A 279 -2.09 8.08 -20.70
N LYS A 280 -1.68 7.96 -21.97
CA LYS A 280 -2.56 7.81 -23.12
C LYS A 280 -3.51 6.68 -22.78
N LEU A 281 -4.79 7.04 -22.62
CA LEU A 281 -5.89 6.12 -22.45
C LEU A 281 -5.82 5.11 -23.61
N SER A 282 -5.13 4.00 -23.38
CA SER A 282 -5.58 2.76 -23.96
C SER A 282 -6.77 2.39 -23.09
N LEU A 283 -7.98 2.58 -23.62
CA LEU A 283 -9.26 2.20 -23.03
C LEU A 283 -9.31 0.72 -22.54
N ASN A 284 -8.26 -0.07 -22.80
CA ASN A 284 -8.09 -1.45 -22.38
C ASN A 284 -6.88 -1.71 -21.45
N SER A 285 -6.29 -0.67 -20.84
CA SER A 285 -5.12 -0.83 -19.96
C SER A 285 -5.24 0.03 -18.71
N ILE A 286 -6.33 -0.15 -17.99
CA ILE A 286 -6.51 0.35 -16.62
C ILE A 286 -5.60 -0.51 -15.72
N PHE A 287 -4.83 0.13 -14.82
CA PHE A 287 -4.01 -0.50 -13.77
C PHE A 287 -2.67 -1.12 -14.20
N HIS A 288 -1.64 -0.30 -14.37
CA HIS A 288 -0.26 -0.80 -14.42
C HIS A 288 0.72 0.13 -13.70
N GLU A 289 1.05 -0.26 -12.48
CA GLU A 289 2.19 0.29 -11.74
C GLU A 289 3.51 -0.25 -12.34
N ASN A 290 4.53 0.60 -12.28
CA ASN A 290 5.97 0.33 -12.39
C ASN A 290 6.61 0.51 -13.77
N THR A 291 6.54 1.72 -14.32
CA THR A 291 7.69 2.64 -14.36
C THR A 291 7.45 3.62 -15.52
N HIS A 292 7.27 4.92 -15.28
CA HIS A 292 6.91 5.91 -16.30
C HIS A 292 8.14 6.61 -16.91
N PHE A 293 7.98 7.36 -18.01
CA PHE A 293 9.05 8.27 -18.48
C PHE A 293 9.47 9.26 -17.38
N GLU A 294 8.53 9.65 -16.52
CA GLU A 294 8.81 10.45 -15.32
C GLU A 294 9.81 9.76 -14.39
N ASP A 295 9.78 8.43 -14.28
CA ASP A 295 10.80 7.70 -13.52
C ASP A 295 12.16 7.78 -14.18
N VAL A 296 12.24 7.84 -15.52
CA VAL A 296 13.50 8.10 -16.22
C VAL A 296 14.02 9.50 -15.91
N LEU A 297 13.13 10.51 -15.84
CA LEU A 297 13.50 11.85 -15.39
C LEU A 297 13.96 11.86 -13.93
N GLN A 298 13.30 11.12 -13.04
CA GLN A 298 13.71 11.01 -11.63
C GLN A 298 15.05 10.30 -11.47
N MET A 299 15.25 9.19 -12.19
CA MET A 299 16.53 8.48 -12.26
C MET A 299 17.65 9.42 -12.73
N MET A 300 17.44 10.10 -13.84
CA MET A 300 18.37 11.11 -14.37
C MET A 300 18.57 12.28 -13.38
N GLY A 301 17.54 12.66 -12.64
CA GLY A 301 17.58 13.68 -11.60
C GLY A 301 18.51 13.35 -10.43
N ARG A 302 18.89 12.08 -10.26
CA ARG A 302 19.93 11.68 -9.28
C ARG A 302 21.36 11.98 -9.76
N ALA A 303 21.54 12.41 -11.00
CA ALA A 303 22.83 12.87 -11.50
C ALA A 303 23.06 14.34 -11.13
N GLY A 304 24.20 14.61 -10.53
CA GLY A 304 24.61 15.93 -10.06
C GLY A 304 24.54 16.04 -8.55
N ARG A 305 25.66 16.45 -7.96
CA ARG A 305 25.80 16.68 -6.53
C ARG A 305 26.04 18.17 -6.30
N PRO A 306 25.00 18.94 -5.94
CA PRO A 306 25.17 20.34 -5.58
C PRO A 306 26.30 20.48 -4.55
N GLN A 307 27.14 21.52 -4.69
CA GLN A 307 28.34 21.78 -3.86
C GLN A 307 29.56 20.87 -4.12
N PHE A 308 29.43 19.74 -4.82
CA PHE A 308 30.54 18.80 -5.05
C PHE A 308 30.95 18.66 -6.52
N ASP A 309 30.03 18.85 -7.46
CA ASP A 309 30.27 18.70 -8.89
C ASP A 309 29.87 19.96 -9.66
N ASP A 310 30.72 20.36 -10.62
CA ASP A 310 30.43 21.45 -11.56
C ASP A 310 29.61 20.98 -12.77
N SER A 311 29.57 19.67 -13.02
CA SER A 311 28.81 19.03 -14.10
C SER A 311 28.42 17.61 -13.72
N ALA A 312 27.39 17.09 -14.38
CA ALA A 312 26.90 15.73 -14.20
C ALA A 312 26.67 15.05 -15.55
N VAL A 313 26.71 13.72 -15.57
CA VAL A 313 26.48 12.94 -16.79
C VAL A 313 25.35 11.95 -16.56
N ALA A 314 24.45 11.84 -17.53
CA ALA A 314 23.47 10.76 -17.58
C ALA A 314 23.59 9.99 -18.88
N VAL A 315 23.60 8.66 -18.78
CA VAL A 315 23.65 7.76 -19.93
C VAL A 315 22.39 6.91 -19.92
N ILE A 316 21.63 6.93 -21.02
CA ILE A 316 20.35 6.22 -21.12
C ILE A 316 20.45 5.18 -22.23
N TYR A 317 20.24 3.92 -21.85
CA TYR A 317 20.23 2.79 -22.78
C TYR A 317 18.82 2.34 -23.08
N VAL A 318 18.48 2.39 -24.36
CA VAL A 318 17.13 2.12 -24.87
C VAL A 318 17.17 1.13 -26.02
N GLN A 319 16.02 0.56 -26.36
CA GLN A 319 15.87 -0.10 -27.66
C GLN A 319 16.07 0.93 -28.77
N ASP A 320 16.76 0.55 -29.85
CA ASP A 320 17.14 1.48 -30.92
C ASP A 320 15.94 2.22 -31.54
N SER A 321 14.81 1.53 -31.72
CA SER A 321 13.54 2.11 -32.19
C SER A 321 12.99 3.25 -31.32
N LYS A 322 13.42 3.34 -30.05
CA LYS A 322 12.96 4.33 -29.07
C LYS A 322 13.94 5.47 -28.86
N LYS A 323 15.12 5.43 -29.47
CA LYS A 323 16.16 6.46 -29.29
C LYS A 323 15.67 7.87 -29.64
N THR A 324 15.03 8.02 -30.80
CA THR A 324 14.50 9.32 -31.28
C THR A 324 13.43 9.86 -30.35
N PHE A 325 12.60 8.96 -29.84
CA PHE A 325 11.55 9.27 -28.88
C PHE A 325 12.15 9.90 -27.60
N TYR A 326 13.03 9.18 -26.89
CA TYR A 326 13.67 9.71 -25.68
C TYR A 326 14.47 10.99 -25.94
N LYS A 327 15.09 11.12 -27.12
CA LYS A 327 15.84 12.34 -27.48
C LYS A 327 14.93 13.57 -27.55
N LYS A 328 13.72 13.47 -28.09
CA LYS A 328 12.79 14.61 -28.17
C LYS A 328 12.33 15.04 -26.77
N PHE A 329 11.93 14.06 -25.97
CA PHE A 329 11.21 14.24 -24.72
C PHE A 329 12.08 14.58 -23.50
N LEU A 330 13.40 14.47 -23.59
CA LEU A 330 14.30 14.94 -22.53
C LEU A 330 14.53 16.46 -22.57
N TYR A 331 14.34 17.09 -23.74
CA TYR A 331 14.57 18.53 -23.93
C TYR A 331 13.27 19.33 -23.98
N GLU A 332 12.17 18.69 -24.39
CA GLU A 332 10.82 19.27 -24.36
C GLU A 332 10.07 18.75 -23.13
N PRO A 333 9.56 19.64 -22.24
CA PRO A 333 8.76 19.20 -21.10
C PRO A 333 7.45 18.54 -21.57
N PHE A 334 6.88 17.67 -20.74
CA PHE A 334 5.64 16.99 -21.07
C PHE A 334 4.40 17.82 -20.75
N PRO A 335 3.34 17.74 -21.57
CA PRO A 335 2.02 18.12 -21.13
C PRO A 335 1.52 17.09 -20.11
N VAL A 336 0.93 17.58 -19.02
CA VAL A 336 0.30 16.76 -17.99
C VAL A 336 -1.19 16.72 -18.25
N GLU A 337 -1.72 15.52 -18.40
CA GLU A 337 -3.15 15.25 -18.60
C GLU A 337 -3.78 14.71 -17.31
N SER A 338 -5.07 14.88 -17.13
CA SER A 338 -5.81 14.25 -16.01
C SER A 338 -6.03 12.75 -16.24
N SER A 339 -5.83 11.95 -15.20
CA SER A 339 -6.22 10.53 -15.13
C SER A 339 -7.51 10.29 -14.34
N LEU A 340 -8.28 11.34 -14.02
CA LEU A 340 -9.47 11.24 -13.15
C LEU A 340 -10.65 10.49 -13.79
N LEU A 341 -10.81 10.59 -15.12
CA LEU A 341 -12.02 10.11 -15.81
C LEU A 341 -12.38 8.64 -15.52
N PRO A 342 -11.47 7.65 -15.58
CA PRO A 342 -11.82 6.24 -15.35
C PRO A 342 -12.21 5.92 -13.89
N VAL A 343 -11.71 6.69 -12.92
CA VAL A 343 -11.95 6.47 -11.48
C VAL A 343 -12.94 7.48 -10.89
N LEU A 344 -13.51 8.34 -11.72
CA LEU A 344 -14.44 9.39 -11.34
C LEU A 344 -15.62 8.85 -10.51
N PRO A 345 -16.26 7.71 -10.83
CA PRO A 345 -17.38 7.20 -10.03
C PRO A 345 -17.02 6.97 -8.56
N ASN A 346 -15.79 6.50 -8.27
CA ASN A 346 -15.33 6.29 -6.90
C ASN A 346 -15.26 7.61 -6.10
N HIS A 347 -14.77 8.68 -6.73
CA HIS A 347 -14.70 10.00 -6.11
C HIS A 347 -16.09 10.63 -5.94
N VAL A 348 -16.95 10.50 -6.94
CA VAL A 348 -18.34 10.96 -6.88
C VAL A 348 -19.10 10.26 -5.75
N ASN A 349 -18.96 8.94 -5.60
CA ASN A 349 -19.56 8.21 -4.49
C ASN A 349 -19.07 8.69 -3.11
N ALA A 350 -17.78 9.00 -2.99
CA ALA A 350 -17.21 9.52 -1.74
C ALA A 350 -17.79 10.92 -1.40
N GLU A 351 -17.95 11.80 -2.39
CA GLU A 351 -18.55 13.12 -2.20
C GLU A 351 -20.05 13.06 -1.90
N ILE A 352 -20.79 12.14 -2.53
CA ILE A 352 -22.21 11.89 -2.21
C ILE A 352 -22.32 11.33 -0.78
N SER A 353 -21.44 10.41 -0.40
CA SER A 353 -21.40 9.85 0.96
C SER A 353 -21.04 10.90 2.02
N ALA A 354 -20.22 11.89 1.67
CA ALA A 354 -19.89 13.04 2.50
C ALA A 354 -21.02 14.09 2.58
N GLY A 355 -21.99 14.03 1.68
CA GLY A 355 -23.06 15.02 1.55
C GLY A 355 -22.64 16.30 0.82
N THR A 356 -21.52 16.27 0.08
CA THR A 356 -21.05 17.40 -0.74
C THR A 356 -21.88 17.55 -2.02
N ILE A 357 -22.32 16.42 -2.58
CA ILE A 357 -23.07 16.27 -3.83
C ILE A 357 -24.39 15.56 -3.51
N ASP A 358 -25.50 16.12 -4.00
CA ASP A 358 -26.87 15.61 -3.79
C ASP A 358 -27.70 15.52 -5.09
N SER A 359 -27.11 15.88 -6.23
CA SER A 359 -27.81 15.98 -7.53
C SER A 359 -26.82 15.82 -8.69
N LYS A 360 -27.33 15.52 -9.89
CA LYS A 360 -26.50 15.49 -11.12
C LYS A 360 -25.82 16.83 -11.38
N GLN A 361 -26.51 17.94 -11.12
CA GLN A 361 -25.95 19.28 -11.21
C GLN A 361 -24.76 19.46 -10.24
N GLY A 362 -24.86 18.93 -9.02
CA GLY A 362 -23.74 18.92 -8.07
C GLY A 362 -22.51 18.15 -8.57
N ILE A 363 -22.69 17.11 -9.40
CA ILE A 363 -21.58 16.40 -10.05
C ILE A 363 -20.92 17.29 -11.12
N VAL A 364 -21.71 18.01 -11.91
CA VAL A 364 -21.18 18.98 -12.90
C VAL A 364 -20.36 20.07 -12.19
N GLU A 365 -20.88 20.61 -11.09
CA GLU A 365 -20.17 21.60 -10.27
C GLU A 365 -18.88 21.04 -9.70
N TYR A 366 -18.90 19.81 -9.18
CA TYR A 366 -17.69 19.13 -8.72
C TYR A 366 -16.67 19.01 -9.84
N LEU A 367 -17.09 18.51 -11.02
CA LEU A 367 -16.24 18.37 -12.20
C LEU A 367 -15.62 19.70 -12.60
N SER A 368 -16.37 20.80 -12.59
CA SER A 368 -15.85 22.14 -12.94
C SER A 368 -14.67 22.59 -12.07
N GLY A 369 -14.55 22.04 -10.85
CA GLY A 369 -13.45 22.33 -9.91
C GLY A 369 -12.18 21.51 -10.16
N THR A 370 -12.25 20.49 -11.01
CA THR A 370 -11.18 19.50 -11.27
C THR A 370 -10.21 19.94 -12.36
N TYR A 371 -9.06 19.26 -12.45
CA TYR A 371 -8.08 19.49 -13.52
C TYR A 371 -8.55 18.84 -14.83
N LEU A 372 -9.28 17.71 -14.74
CA LEU A 372 -9.96 17.06 -15.86
C LEU A 372 -10.78 18.05 -16.66
N TYR A 373 -11.62 18.85 -15.99
CA TYR A 373 -12.47 19.82 -16.68
C TYR A 373 -11.65 20.81 -17.50
N ARG A 374 -10.53 21.33 -16.98
CA ARG A 374 -9.62 22.21 -17.74
C ARG A 374 -9.03 21.51 -18.96
N ARG A 375 -8.57 20.27 -18.79
CA ARG A 375 -7.93 19.50 -19.86
C ARG A 375 -8.91 19.03 -20.93
N LEU A 376 -10.19 18.84 -20.60
CA LEU A 376 -11.22 18.55 -21.59
C LEU A 376 -11.33 19.66 -22.65
N PHE A 377 -11.27 20.94 -22.26
CA PHE A 377 -11.29 22.06 -23.23
C PHE A 377 -9.95 22.25 -23.95
N ALA A 378 -8.84 21.96 -23.27
CA ALA A 378 -7.51 22.20 -23.86
C ALA A 378 -7.05 21.07 -24.81
N ASN A 379 -7.52 19.84 -24.63
CA ASN A 379 -7.15 18.68 -25.45
C ASN A 379 -8.27 17.61 -25.52
N PRO A 380 -9.43 17.93 -26.13
CA PRO A 380 -10.60 17.05 -26.16
C PRO A 380 -10.33 15.68 -26.79
N ASN A 381 -9.55 15.63 -27.87
CA ASN A 381 -9.18 14.41 -28.58
C ASN A 381 -8.49 13.36 -27.67
N TYR A 382 -7.77 13.79 -26.65
CA TYR A 382 -7.12 12.89 -25.70
C TYR A 382 -8.13 12.07 -24.88
N TYR A 383 -9.28 12.67 -24.58
CA TYR A 383 -10.36 12.07 -23.81
C TYR A 383 -11.41 11.34 -24.67
N GLY A 384 -11.17 11.26 -25.98
CA GLY A 384 -12.06 10.58 -26.93
C GLY A 384 -13.17 11.46 -27.50
N LEU A 385 -13.06 12.79 -27.36
CA LEU A 385 -13.96 13.72 -28.02
C LEU A 385 -13.38 14.13 -29.38
N GLU A 386 -14.04 13.70 -30.47
CA GLU A 386 -13.58 13.96 -31.85
C GLU A 386 -13.99 15.35 -32.37
N GLU A 387 -15.11 15.89 -31.89
CA GLU A 387 -15.63 17.20 -32.31
C GLU A 387 -15.38 18.27 -31.24
N ASP A 388 -14.65 19.32 -31.60
CA ASP A 388 -14.34 20.47 -30.76
C ASP A 388 -15.41 21.56 -30.92
N SER A 389 -16.63 21.27 -30.46
CA SER A 389 -17.74 22.24 -30.40
C SER A 389 -18.29 22.34 -28.98
N GLU A 390 -18.80 23.52 -28.59
CA GLU A 390 -19.39 23.71 -27.26
C GLU A 390 -20.55 22.73 -27.00
N GLU A 391 -21.36 22.44 -28.02
CA GLU A 391 -22.45 21.47 -27.92
C GLU A 391 -21.94 20.04 -27.71
N ALA A 392 -20.88 19.63 -28.41
CA ALA A 392 -20.27 18.31 -28.24
C ALA A 392 -19.63 18.17 -26.85
N MET A 393 -18.96 19.22 -26.37
CA MET A 393 -18.37 19.28 -25.02
C MET A 393 -19.43 19.13 -23.92
N LEU A 394 -20.53 19.87 -24.03
CA LEU A 394 -21.64 19.77 -23.07
C LEU A 394 -22.26 18.37 -23.08
N LYS A 395 -22.51 17.81 -24.27
CA LYS A 395 -22.97 16.41 -24.40
C LYS A 395 -22.01 15.43 -23.75
N PHE A 396 -20.71 15.62 -23.94
CA PHE A 396 -19.70 14.73 -23.37
C PHE A 396 -19.67 14.81 -21.84
N ILE A 397 -19.75 16.02 -21.26
CA ILE A 397 -19.85 16.19 -19.81
C ILE A 397 -21.12 15.51 -19.27
N THR A 398 -22.26 15.69 -19.94
CA THR A 398 -23.51 15.00 -19.57
C THR A 398 -23.35 13.48 -19.62
N GLN A 399 -22.72 12.93 -20.66
CA GLN A 399 -22.43 11.50 -20.76
C GLN A 399 -21.53 11.00 -19.63
N ILE A 400 -20.51 11.77 -19.23
CA ILE A 400 -19.63 11.41 -18.10
C ILE A 400 -20.43 11.36 -16.79
N VAL A 401 -21.28 12.36 -16.55
CA VAL A 401 -22.10 12.44 -15.34
C VAL A 401 -23.11 11.31 -15.29
N ASP A 402 -23.85 11.10 -16.38
CA ASP A 402 -24.84 10.03 -16.48
C ASP A 402 -24.18 8.66 -16.37
N GLY A 403 -23.05 8.43 -17.04
CA GLY A 403 -22.26 7.21 -16.92
C GLY A 403 -21.80 6.96 -15.48
N SER A 404 -21.33 7.99 -14.77
CA SER A 404 -20.93 7.87 -13.37
C SER A 404 -22.10 7.51 -12.46
N VAL A 405 -23.26 8.13 -12.67
CA VAL A 405 -24.49 7.81 -11.90
C VAL A 405 -24.96 6.40 -12.21
N SER A 406 -24.98 5.99 -13.48
CA SER A 406 -25.36 4.63 -13.90
C SER A 406 -24.45 3.55 -13.31
N GLU A 407 -23.13 3.75 -13.33
CA GLU A 407 -22.18 2.81 -12.72
C GLU A 407 -22.38 2.70 -11.20
N LEU A 408 -22.63 3.82 -10.51
CA LEU A 408 -22.88 3.80 -9.07
C LEU A 408 -24.23 3.18 -8.70
N LEU A 409 -25.26 3.35 -9.54
CA LEU A 409 -26.54 2.68 -9.40
C LEU A 409 -26.40 1.17 -9.60
N GLU A 410 -25.65 0.72 -10.62
CA GLU A 410 -25.40 -0.71 -10.85
C GLU A 410 -24.60 -1.37 -9.71
N SER A 411 -23.74 -0.59 -9.04
CA SER A 411 -23.02 -1.01 -7.84
C SER A 411 -23.88 -0.96 -6.56
N GLU A 412 -25.14 -0.53 -6.63
CA GLU A 412 -26.02 -0.25 -5.49
C GLU A 412 -25.41 0.76 -4.49
N CYS A 413 -24.49 1.63 -4.92
CA CYS A 413 -23.81 2.60 -4.04
C CYS A 413 -24.64 3.86 -3.78
N ILE A 414 -25.51 4.23 -4.73
CA ILE A 414 -26.40 5.39 -4.63
C ILE A 414 -27.83 4.99 -4.92
N SER A 415 -28.77 5.82 -4.50
CA SER A 415 -30.18 5.76 -4.87
C SER A 415 -30.61 7.13 -5.37
N VAL A 416 -31.35 7.19 -6.47
CA VAL A 416 -31.97 8.41 -6.99
C VAL A 416 -33.45 8.37 -6.65
N ASP A 417 -33.97 9.47 -6.11
CA ASP A 417 -35.38 9.63 -5.79
C ASP A 417 -36.15 10.07 -7.05
N ASP A 418 -37.08 9.24 -7.53
CA ASP A 418 -37.77 9.43 -8.81
C ASP A 418 -38.56 10.75 -8.87
N ASP A 419 -39.03 11.27 -7.73
CA ASP A 419 -39.86 12.47 -7.67
C ASP A 419 -39.03 13.77 -7.57
N SER A 420 -37.84 13.70 -6.96
CA SER A 420 -37.04 14.89 -6.63
C SER A 420 -35.68 14.98 -7.34
N ASP A 421 -35.28 13.93 -8.06
CA ASP A 421 -33.95 13.76 -8.68
C ASP A 421 -32.79 13.96 -7.69
N VAL A 422 -33.07 13.78 -6.39
CA VAL A 422 -32.09 13.88 -5.32
C VAL A 422 -31.34 12.56 -5.19
N ILE A 423 -30.02 12.63 -5.30
CA ILE A 423 -29.10 11.51 -5.15
C ILE A 423 -28.73 11.35 -3.68
N LYS A 424 -28.96 10.14 -3.14
CA LYS A 424 -28.63 9.79 -1.76
C LYS A 424 -27.66 8.61 -1.72
N PRO A 425 -26.70 8.58 -0.79
CA PRO A 425 -25.82 7.43 -0.61
C PRO A 425 -26.55 6.26 0.05
N THR A 426 -26.40 5.06 -0.49
CA THR A 426 -26.87 3.83 0.17
C THR A 426 -25.90 3.41 1.29
N PRO A 427 -26.28 2.44 2.15
CA PRO A 427 -25.33 1.83 3.07
C PRO A 427 -24.08 1.27 2.37
N TYR A 428 -24.20 0.73 1.15
CA TYR A 428 -23.06 0.20 0.40
C TYR A 428 -22.13 1.30 -0.12
N GLY A 429 -22.68 2.42 -0.60
CA GLY A 429 -21.87 3.58 -1.00
C GLY A 429 -21.05 4.12 0.17
N ARG A 430 -21.66 4.17 1.37
CA ARG A 430 -20.98 4.55 2.62
C ARG A 430 -19.89 3.55 2.99
N ILE A 431 -20.13 2.24 2.87
CA ILE A 431 -19.11 1.19 3.11
C ILE A 431 -17.93 1.39 2.16
N ALA A 432 -18.18 1.59 0.86
CA ALA A 432 -17.13 1.85 -0.12
C ALA A 432 -16.29 3.07 0.26
N SER A 433 -16.94 4.17 0.65
CA SER A 433 -16.28 5.42 1.04
C SER A 433 -15.50 5.31 2.35
N VAL A 434 -16.03 4.62 3.37
CA VAL A 434 -15.38 4.49 4.70
C VAL A 434 -14.16 3.59 4.64
N TYR A 435 -14.23 2.49 3.89
CA TYR A 435 -13.13 1.53 3.77
C TYR A 435 -12.22 1.79 2.56
N TYR A 436 -12.47 2.87 1.82
CA TYR A 436 -11.72 3.27 0.64
C TYR A 436 -11.60 2.12 -0.37
N LEU A 437 -12.75 1.56 -0.77
CA LEU A 437 -12.87 0.47 -1.74
C LEU A 437 -13.44 0.96 -3.05
N GLN A 438 -13.12 0.24 -4.13
CA GLN A 438 -13.69 0.49 -5.44
C GLN A 438 -15.19 0.15 -5.46
N HIS A 439 -16.02 0.92 -6.18
CA HIS A 439 -17.45 0.63 -6.31
C HIS A 439 -17.70 -0.69 -7.05
N GLU A 440 -16.76 -1.10 -7.89
CA GLU A 440 -16.74 -2.39 -8.58
C GLU A 440 -16.53 -3.55 -7.60
N THR A 441 -15.74 -3.34 -6.55
CA THR A 441 -15.58 -4.31 -5.46
C THR A 441 -16.87 -4.51 -4.70
N ILE A 442 -17.57 -3.41 -4.39
CA ILE A 442 -18.89 -3.48 -3.78
C ILE A 442 -19.87 -4.22 -4.71
N ARG A 443 -19.90 -3.89 -6.00
CA ARG A 443 -20.73 -4.59 -7.00
C ARG A 443 -20.47 -6.10 -7.01
N PHE A 444 -19.20 -6.49 -7.02
CA PHE A 444 -18.80 -7.89 -6.99
C PHE A 444 -19.27 -8.58 -5.70
N LEU A 445 -19.05 -7.96 -4.54
CA LEU A 445 -19.42 -8.50 -3.24
C LEU A 445 -20.94 -8.60 -3.07
N VAL A 446 -21.71 -7.61 -3.53
CA VAL A 446 -23.19 -7.66 -3.52
C VAL A 446 -23.70 -8.83 -4.36
N LYS A 447 -23.13 -9.04 -5.55
CA LYS A 447 -23.54 -10.13 -6.47
C LYS A 447 -23.11 -11.52 -5.97
N SER A 448 -22.02 -11.62 -5.22
CA SER A 448 -21.38 -12.92 -4.92
C SER A 448 -21.54 -13.40 -3.47
N LEU A 449 -21.72 -12.50 -2.49
CA LEU A 449 -21.93 -12.90 -1.10
C LEU A 449 -23.33 -13.50 -0.89
N ASN A 450 -23.39 -14.58 -0.11
CA ASN A 450 -24.64 -15.19 0.33
C ASN A 450 -24.53 -15.70 1.78
N SER A 451 -25.67 -16.07 2.37
CA SER A 451 -25.74 -16.53 3.77
C SER A 451 -25.01 -17.85 4.03
N GLY A 452 -24.83 -18.68 3.00
CA GLY A 452 -24.20 -20.00 3.07
C GLY A 452 -22.70 -20.03 2.72
N CYS A 453 -22.06 -18.87 2.56
CA CYS A 453 -20.63 -18.81 2.23
C CYS A 453 -19.77 -19.49 3.32
N THR A 454 -19.03 -20.53 2.95
CA THR A 454 -18.01 -21.16 3.78
C THR A 454 -16.76 -20.27 3.88
N ILE A 455 -15.88 -20.53 4.85
CA ILE A 455 -14.62 -19.79 5.01
C ILE A 455 -13.74 -19.89 3.74
N GLU A 456 -13.69 -21.06 3.10
CA GLU A 456 -12.94 -21.27 1.85
C GLU A 456 -13.52 -20.45 0.69
N ASN A 457 -14.86 -20.42 0.56
CA ASN A 457 -15.53 -19.57 -0.42
C ASN A 457 -15.29 -18.08 -0.13
N MET A 458 -15.30 -17.67 1.13
CA MET A 458 -15.00 -16.29 1.52
C MET A 458 -13.56 -15.89 1.22
N LEU A 459 -12.60 -16.79 1.41
CA LEU A 459 -11.22 -16.56 1.02
C LEU A 459 -11.11 -16.39 -0.50
N LYS A 460 -11.86 -17.18 -1.28
CA LYS A 460 -11.91 -17.05 -2.74
C LYS A 460 -12.49 -15.69 -3.16
N LEU A 461 -13.63 -15.30 -2.59
CA LEU A 461 -14.25 -13.99 -2.82
C LEU A 461 -13.30 -12.84 -2.44
N LEU A 462 -12.64 -12.93 -1.27
CA LEU A 462 -11.65 -11.96 -0.83
C LEU A 462 -10.56 -11.79 -1.88
N THR A 463 -10.07 -12.87 -2.49
CA THR A 463 -8.94 -12.83 -3.44
C THR A 463 -9.33 -12.39 -4.84
N ASP A 464 -10.61 -12.48 -5.20
CA ASP A 464 -11.13 -12.15 -6.52
C ASP A 464 -11.61 -10.69 -6.64
N VAL A 465 -11.54 -9.92 -5.54
CA VAL A 465 -11.90 -8.50 -5.59
C VAL A 465 -10.94 -7.69 -6.47
N PRO A 466 -11.44 -6.64 -7.15
CA PRO A 466 -10.65 -5.72 -7.98
C PRO A 466 -9.37 -5.19 -7.32
N GLU A 467 -9.33 -4.96 -6.00
CA GLU A 467 -8.14 -4.46 -5.31
C GLU A 467 -6.91 -5.37 -5.46
N TYR A 468 -7.10 -6.69 -5.56
CA TYR A 468 -5.99 -7.62 -5.75
C TYR A 468 -5.58 -7.81 -7.22
N ALA A 469 -6.28 -7.18 -8.16
CA ALA A 469 -5.85 -7.14 -9.55
C ALA A 469 -4.53 -6.34 -9.73
N GLU A 470 -4.13 -5.56 -8.72
CA GLU A 470 -2.87 -4.82 -8.69
C GLU A 470 -1.66 -5.68 -8.28
N ILE A 471 -1.88 -6.88 -7.72
CA ILE A 471 -0.76 -7.73 -7.29
C ILE A 471 0.09 -8.13 -8.52
N PRO A 472 1.40 -7.83 -8.51
CA PRO A 472 2.24 -8.05 -9.68
C PRO A 472 2.46 -9.54 -9.92
N VAL A 473 2.39 -9.96 -11.18
CA VAL A 473 2.81 -11.28 -11.63
C VAL A 473 4.08 -11.09 -12.47
N ARG A 474 5.19 -11.70 -12.06
CA ARG A 474 6.50 -11.52 -12.71
C ARG A 474 6.78 -12.67 -13.68
N HIS A 475 7.81 -12.48 -14.50
CA HIS A 475 8.23 -13.45 -15.51
C HIS A 475 8.55 -14.82 -14.86
N ASN A 476 7.96 -15.89 -15.38
CA ASN A 476 8.04 -17.27 -14.88
C ASN A 476 7.44 -17.51 -13.48
N GLU A 477 6.64 -16.59 -12.93
CA GLU A 477 5.95 -16.85 -11.66
C GLU A 477 4.78 -17.84 -11.80
N ASP A 478 4.28 -18.10 -13.00
CA ASP A 478 3.32 -19.17 -13.29
C ASP A 478 3.88 -20.56 -12.90
N LEU A 479 5.16 -20.81 -13.20
CA LEU A 479 5.86 -22.03 -12.82
C LEU A 479 6.06 -22.10 -11.29
N ILE A 480 6.42 -20.98 -10.67
CA ILE A 480 6.61 -20.90 -9.21
C ILE A 480 5.28 -21.11 -8.47
N ASN A 481 4.20 -20.49 -8.96
CA ASN A 481 2.85 -20.66 -8.44
C ASN A 481 2.38 -22.11 -8.58
N THR A 482 2.72 -22.77 -9.69
CA THR A 482 2.42 -24.19 -9.91
C THR A 482 3.13 -25.09 -8.90
N GLU A 483 4.40 -24.83 -8.59
CA GLU A 483 5.12 -25.58 -7.54
C GLU A 483 4.66 -25.24 -6.13
N LEU A 484 4.27 -23.98 -5.88
CA LEU A 484 3.75 -23.54 -4.60
C LEU A 484 2.42 -24.22 -4.27
N GLN A 485 1.46 -24.23 -5.20
CA GLN A 485 0.13 -24.82 -4.95
C GLN A 485 0.18 -26.32 -4.61
N LYS A 486 1.19 -27.07 -5.09
CA LYS A 486 1.37 -28.49 -4.76
C LYS A 486 1.54 -28.71 -3.25
N LYS A 487 2.04 -27.69 -2.54
CA LYS A 487 2.32 -27.68 -1.10
C LYS A 487 1.20 -27.04 -0.27
N LEU A 488 0.13 -26.58 -0.90
CA LEU A 488 -0.98 -25.84 -0.28
C LEU A 488 -2.27 -26.69 -0.28
N ARG A 489 -3.23 -26.29 0.56
CA ARG A 489 -4.50 -27.01 0.79
C ARG A 489 -5.43 -26.94 -0.42
N ILE A 490 -5.69 -25.73 -0.92
CA ILE A 490 -6.62 -25.43 -2.01
C ILE A 490 -5.83 -25.28 -3.31
N ARG A 491 -6.22 -26.07 -4.32
CA ARG A 491 -5.58 -26.11 -5.64
C ARG A 491 -6.42 -25.37 -6.69
N PHE A 492 -5.75 -24.86 -7.70
CA PHE A 492 -6.39 -24.17 -8.84
C PHE A 492 -5.97 -24.81 -10.16
N SER A 493 -6.74 -24.54 -11.21
CA SER A 493 -6.34 -24.91 -12.57
C SER A 493 -4.98 -24.28 -12.91
N THR A 494 -4.10 -25.04 -13.57
CA THR A 494 -2.80 -24.53 -14.03
C THR A 494 -2.94 -23.36 -15.00
N SER A 495 -4.08 -23.24 -15.70
CA SER A 495 -4.37 -22.13 -16.62
C SER A 495 -4.46 -20.77 -15.94
N VAL A 496 -4.78 -20.70 -14.64
CA VAL A 496 -4.97 -19.43 -13.91
C VAL A 496 -3.74 -19.01 -13.09
N MET A 497 -2.62 -19.74 -13.19
CA MET A 497 -1.40 -19.47 -12.41
C MET A 497 -0.73 -18.13 -12.73
N GLY A 498 -1.05 -17.55 -13.89
CA GLY A 498 -0.62 -16.20 -14.27
C GLY A 498 -1.53 -15.07 -13.77
N ASN A 499 -2.64 -15.37 -13.08
CA ASN A 499 -3.58 -14.36 -12.61
C ASN A 499 -3.19 -13.83 -11.21
N SER A 500 -3.24 -12.50 -11.04
CA SER A 500 -3.04 -11.80 -9.76
C SER A 500 -3.94 -12.32 -8.64
N ALA A 501 -5.22 -12.57 -8.93
CA ALA A 501 -6.17 -13.10 -7.94
C ALA A 501 -5.77 -14.51 -7.44
N CYS A 502 -5.32 -15.38 -8.36
CA CYS A 502 -4.80 -16.70 -8.01
C CYS A 502 -3.55 -16.57 -7.14
N LYS A 503 -2.62 -15.68 -7.51
CA LYS A 503 -1.41 -15.42 -6.73
C LYS A 503 -1.74 -14.92 -5.32
N ALA A 504 -2.66 -13.97 -5.17
CA ALA A 504 -3.12 -13.48 -3.87
C ALA A 504 -3.67 -14.63 -3.00
N HIS A 505 -4.46 -15.52 -3.60
CA HIS A 505 -4.99 -16.69 -2.90
C HIS A 505 -3.91 -17.65 -2.43
N LEU A 506 -2.92 -17.96 -3.28
CA LEU A 506 -1.77 -18.80 -2.90
C LEU A 506 -0.95 -18.16 -1.77
N LEU A 507 -0.81 -16.83 -1.76
CA LEU A 507 -0.11 -16.09 -0.71
C LEU A 507 -0.85 -16.18 0.63
N PHE A 508 -2.18 -16.03 0.66
CA PHE A 508 -2.95 -16.25 1.90
C PHE A 508 -2.80 -17.67 2.44
N GLN A 509 -2.89 -18.68 1.57
CA GLN A 509 -2.70 -20.06 1.99
C GLN A 509 -1.28 -20.31 2.54
N ALA A 510 -0.27 -19.77 1.86
CA ALA A 510 1.12 -19.88 2.31
C ALA A 510 1.33 -19.19 3.67
N HIS A 511 0.64 -18.06 3.91
CA HIS A 511 0.62 -17.36 5.19
C HIS A 511 -0.03 -18.20 6.29
N PHE A 512 -1.22 -18.74 6.06
CA PHE A 512 -1.92 -19.59 7.04
C PHE A 512 -1.13 -20.86 7.38
N MET A 513 -0.40 -21.41 6.41
CA MET A 513 0.47 -22.57 6.61
C MET A 513 1.90 -22.22 7.06
N ARG A 514 2.21 -20.93 7.25
CA ARG A 514 3.54 -20.40 7.59
C ARG A 514 4.68 -20.96 6.71
N LYS A 515 4.43 -21.11 5.41
CA LYS A 515 5.43 -21.62 4.46
C LYS A 515 6.53 -20.57 4.23
N ILE A 516 7.76 -21.05 4.09
CA ILE A 516 8.90 -20.19 3.75
C ILE A 516 8.74 -19.74 2.29
N LEU A 517 8.57 -18.44 2.11
CA LEU A 517 8.40 -17.81 0.79
C LEU A 517 9.68 -17.12 0.32
N PRO A 518 9.94 -17.10 -1.00
CA PRO A 518 10.97 -16.24 -1.58
C PRO A 518 10.76 -14.76 -1.22
N THR A 519 11.83 -13.98 -1.22
CA THR A 519 11.81 -12.56 -0.85
C THR A 519 10.79 -11.72 -1.64
N ASP A 520 10.61 -12.01 -2.93
CA ASP A 520 9.61 -11.33 -3.76
C ASP A 520 8.19 -11.63 -3.28
N TYR A 521 7.88 -12.90 -3.02
CA TYR A 521 6.58 -13.35 -2.51
C TYR A 521 6.30 -12.84 -1.10
N ARG A 522 7.33 -12.66 -0.26
CA ARG A 522 7.17 -12.03 1.07
C ARG A 522 6.79 -10.56 0.94
N THR A 523 7.34 -9.85 -0.05
CA THR A 523 6.97 -8.45 -0.32
C THR A 523 5.51 -8.37 -0.80
N ASP A 524 5.12 -9.27 -1.70
CA ASP A 524 3.76 -9.34 -2.21
C ASP A 524 2.77 -9.73 -1.12
N LEU A 525 3.12 -10.71 -0.27
CA LEU A 525 2.30 -11.11 0.88
C LEU A 525 2.05 -9.93 1.83
N LYS A 526 3.07 -9.13 2.16
CA LYS A 526 2.89 -7.93 2.97
C LYS A 526 1.86 -6.99 2.34
N SER A 527 1.95 -6.75 1.04
CA SER A 527 1.01 -5.89 0.31
C SER A 527 -0.42 -6.46 0.35
N VAL A 528 -0.56 -7.78 0.20
CA VAL A 528 -1.85 -8.48 0.30
C VAL A 528 -2.46 -8.33 1.70
N LEU A 529 -1.68 -8.60 2.75
CA LEU A 529 -2.14 -8.50 4.15
C LEU A 529 -2.47 -7.07 4.57
N ASP A 530 -1.71 -6.09 4.07
CA ASP A 530 -1.94 -4.68 4.39
C ASP A 530 -3.30 -4.18 3.85
N GLN A 531 -3.77 -4.74 2.73
CA GLN A 531 -5.08 -4.41 2.14
C GLN A 531 -6.24 -5.27 2.67
N CYS A 532 -5.99 -6.47 3.20
CA CYS A 532 -7.07 -7.42 3.50
C CYS A 532 -8.04 -6.95 4.59
N ILE A 533 -7.56 -6.18 5.58
CA ILE A 533 -8.40 -5.74 6.71
C ILE A 533 -9.57 -4.89 6.23
N ARG A 534 -9.33 -3.89 5.37
CA ARG A 534 -10.38 -2.97 4.90
C ARG A 534 -11.46 -3.72 4.11
N ILE A 535 -11.06 -4.70 3.29
CA ILE A 535 -11.97 -5.54 2.50
C ILE A 535 -12.79 -6.45 3.42
N LEU A 536 -12.15 -7.14 4.37
CA LEU A 536 -12.83 -8.01 5.33
C LEU A 536 -13.82 -7.25 6.24
N GLN A 537 -13.46 -6.04 6.66
CA GLN A 537 -14.37 -5.18 7.44
C GLN A 537 -15.59 -4.74 6.61
N ALA A 538 -15.39 -4.40 5.33
CA ALA A 538 -16.49 -4.11 4.42
C ALA A 538 -17.39 -5.33 4.22
N MET A 539 -16.83 -6.51 3.94
CA MET A 539 -17.58 -7.77 3.82
C MET A 539 -18.42 -8.03 5.08
N ARG A 540 -17.83 -7.85 6.28
CA ARG A 540 -18.51 -8.06 7.57
C ARG A 540 -19.68 -7.10 7.74
N GLU A 541 -19.52 -5.83 7.36
CA GLU A 541 -20.59 -4.84 7.47
C GLU A 541 -21.71 -5.12 6.47
N MET A 542 -21.38 -5.58 5.26
CA MET A 542 -22.37 -5.98 4.26
C MET A 542 -23.19 -7.19 4.73
N THR A 543 -22.55 -8.23 5.28
CA THR A 543 -23.28 -9.40 5.83
C THR A 543 -24.12 -9.02 7.04
N ARG A 544 -23.65 -8.06 7.86
CA ARG A 544 -24.41 -7.51 8.98
C ARG A 544 -25.67 -6.78 8.50
N LEU A 545 -25.58 -5.96 7.46
CA LEU A 545 -26.74 -5.26 6.87
C LEU A 545 -27.80 -6.24 6.32
N LYS A 546 -27.36 -7.40 5.81
CA LYS A 546 -28.24 -8.48 5.35
C LYS A 546 -28.73 -9.42 6.48
N ASN A 547 -28.29 -9.20 7.72
CA ASN A 547 -28.58 -10.06 8.88
C ASN A 547 -28.10 -11.52 8.73
N TRP A 548 -26.99 -11.75 8.03
CA TRP A 548 -26.42 -13.10 7.86
C TRP A 548 -25.42 -13.42 8.96
N LEU A 549 -25.90 -13.98 10.07
CA LEU A 549 -25.08 -14.28 11.25
C LEU A 549 -23.92 -15.23 10.94
N THR A 550 -24.19 -16.37 10.30
CA THR A 550 -23.17 -17.38 9.96
C THR A 550 -22.07 -16.80 9.08
N ALA A 551 -22.45 -16.06 8.04
CA ALA A 551 -21.49 -15.40 7.16
C ALA A 551 -20.65 -14.36 7.94
N THR A 552 -21.29 -13.55 8.80
CA THR A 552 -20.59 -12.56 9.63
C THR A 552 -19.56 -13.23 10.54
N MET A 553 -19.90 -14.37 11.17
CA MET A 553 -18.98 -15.13 12.01
C MET A 553 -17.83 -15.73 11.21
N ASN A 554 -18.10 -16.30 10.03
CA ASN A 554 -17.06 -16.84 9.14
C ASN A 554 -16.07 -15.75 8.68
N ILE A 555 -16.53 -14.52 8.43
CA ILE A 555 -15.64 -13.40 8.10
C ILE A 555 -14.78 -13.01 9.30
N VAL A 556 -15.34 -13.01 10.52
CA VAL A 556 -14.57 -12.75 11.75
C VAL A 556 -13.49 -13.82 11.94
N LEU A 557 -13.80 -15.10 11.70
CA LEU A 557 -12.83 -16.18 11.73
C LEU A 557 -11.74 -16.00 10.67
N LEU A 558 -12.11 -15.69 9.43
CA LEU A 558 -11.15 -15.42 8.35
C LEU A 558 -10.24 -14.23 8.68
N GLN A 559 -10.80 -13.19 9.31
CA GLN A 559 -10.04 -12.06 9.80
C GLN A 559 -9.05 -12.46 10.91
N GLN A 560 -9.45 -13.34 11.84
CA GLN A 560 -8.55 -13.90 12.85
C GLN A 560 -7.44 -14.76 12.23
N MET A 561 -7.76 -15.60 11.23
CA MET A 561 -6.79 -16.40 10.47
C MET A 561 -5.72 -15.52 9.82
N CYS A 562 -6.12 -14.37 9.26
CA CYS A 562 -5.18 -13.39 8.71
C CYS A 562 -4.20 -12.87 9.76
N TYR A 563 -4.67 -12.56 10.97
CA TYR A 563 -3.81 -12.06 12.05
C TYR A 563 -2.90 -13.13 12.64
N SER A 564 -3.43 -14.32 12.93
CA SER A 564 -2.70 -15.40 13.60
C SER A 564 -1.80 -16.20 12.64
N ALA A 565 -2.00 -16.05 11.32
CA ALA A 565 -1.33 -16.82 10.29
C ALA A 565 -1.51 -18.33 10.53
N ARG A 566 -2.76 -18.74 10.72
CA ARG A 566 -3.21 -20.12 10.98
C ARG A 566 -4.55 -20.39 10.32
N TRP A 567 -4.82 -21.65 10.01
CA TRP A 567 -6.15 -22.08 9.58
C TRP A 567 -7.11 -22.18 10.77
N TYR A 568 -8.42 -22.15 10.48
CA TYR A 568 -9.46 -22.22 11.50
C TYR A 568 -9.55 -23.60 12.19
N ASP A 569 -9.03 -24.65 11.54
CA ASP A 569 -8.96 -26.02 12.04
C ASP A 569 -7.58 -26.40 12.61
N ASP A 570 -6.62 -25.46 12.67
CA ASP A 570 -5.36 -25.65 13.37
C ASP A 570 -5.56 -25.66 14.90
N HIS A 571 -4.70 -26.39 15.62
CA HIS A 571 -4.74 -26.41 17.07
C HIS A 571 -4.56 -24.97 17.66
N PRO A 572 -5.48 -24.46 18.51
CA PRO A 572 -5.49 -23.06 18.93
C PRO A 572 -4.21 -22.58 19.63
N LEU A 573 -3.53 -23.49 20.35
CA LEU A 573 -2.26 -23.19 21.02
C LEU A 573 -1.11 -22.86 20.05
N LEU A 574 -1.20 -23.18 18.76
CA LEU A 574 -0.20 -22.83 17.74
C LEU A 574 -0.12 -21.33 17.43
N CYS A 575 -1.00 -20.53 18.04
CA CYS A 575 -0.90 -19.08 18.07
C CYS A 575 0.20 -18.59 19.02
N LEU A 576 0.55 -19.38 20.05
CA LEU A 576 1.68 -19.10 20.94
C LEU A 576 3.00 -19.40 20.20
N PRO A 577 4.09 -18.69 20.53
CA PRO A 577 5.37 -18.95 19.87
C PRO A 577 5.95 -20.30 20.29
N HIS A 578 6.89 -20.80 19.49
CA HIS A 578 7.72 -21.99 19.76
C HIS A 578 7.00 -23.34 19.90
N LEU A 579 5.69 -23.37 20.11
CA LEU A 579 4.93 -24.62 20.18
C LEU A 579 4.84 -25.29 18.79
N SER A 580 5.24 -26.55 18.73
CA SER A 580 4.94 -27.44 17.62
C SER A 580 3.53 -28.03 17.75
N TYR A 581 3.06 -28.70 16.69
CA TYR A 581 1.77 -29.41 16.72
C TYR A 581 1.78 -30.52 17.77
N GLU A 582 2.88 -31.25 17.90
CA GLU A 582 3.05 -32.35 18.85
C GLU A 582 3.05 -31.83 20.31
N ASP A 583 3.71 -30.71 20.57
CA ASP A 583 3.69 -30.07 21.90
C ASP A 583 2.27 -29.63 22.27
N ALA A 584 1.52 -29.09 21.30
CA ALA A 584 0.16 -28.62 21.52
C ALA A 584 -0.80 -29.77 21.87
N CYS A 585 -0.74 -30.88 21.12
CA CYS A 585 -1.49 -32.10 21.42
C CYS A 585 -1.10 -32.71 22.78
N SER A 586 0.19 -32.67 23.13
CA SER A 586 0.68 -33.20 24.41
C SER A 586 0.18 -32.40 25.63
N ILE A 587 -0.13 -31.11 25.47
CA ILE A 587 -0.82 -30.30 26.49
C ILE A 587 -2.31 -30.71 26.56
N GLY A 588 -2.92 -31.02 25.42
CA GLY A 588 -4.23 -31.67 25.31
C GLY A 588 -4.93 -31.32 23.99
N ASP A 589 -5.54 -32.33 23.35
CA ASP A 589 -6.09 -32.20 21.99
C ASP A 589 -7.16 -31.10 21.82
N ASP A 590 -7.98 -30.85 22.85
CA ASP A 590 -9.03 -29.82 22.86
C ASP A 590 -8.64 -28.55 23.62
N MET A 591 -7.34 -28.34 23.85
CA MET A 591 -6.86 -27.19 24.63
C MET A 591 -6.87 -25.90 23.82
N THR A 592 -7.54 -24.89 24.39
CA THR A 592 -7.59 -23.53 23.85
C THR A 592 -6.78 -22.58 24.72
N ILE A 593 -6.48 -21.38 24.20
CA ILE A 593 -5.80 -20.35 24.99
C ILE A 593 -6.57 -20.04 26.30
N PRO A 594 -7.90 -19.77 26.28
CA PRO A 594 -8.66 -19.57 27.52
C PRO A 594 -8.61 -20.77 28.48
N LYS A 595 -8.72 -22.01 27.98
CA LYS A 595 -8.63 -23.20 28.83
C LYS A 595 -7.26 -23.31 29.51
N LEU A 596 -6.17 -23.02 28.78
CA LEU A 596 -4.81 -23.03 29.34
C LEU A 596 -4.61 -21.89 30.35
N GLN A 597 -5.16 -20.70 30.08
CA GLN A 597 -5.15 -19.58 31.03
C GLN A 597 -5.88 -19.94 32.34
N ASN A 598 -7.02 -20.63 32.24
CA ASN A 598 -7.79 -21.09 33.39
C ASN A 598 -7.06 -22.17 34.18
N LEU A 599 -6.42 -23.13 33.49
CA LEU A 599 -5.61 -24.20 34.12
C LEU A 599 -4.46 -23.61 34.97
N LEU A 600 -3.84 -22.54 34.48
CA LEU A 600 -2.77 -21.82 35.19
C LEU A 600 -3.29 -20.74 36.15
N GLY A 601 -4.60 -20.47 36.18
CA GLY A 601 -5.21 -19.45 37.02
C GLY A 601 -4.70 -18.03 36.76
N ILE A 602 -4.34 -17.71 35.50
CA ILE A 602 -3.64 -16.45 35.13
C ILE A 602 -4.41 -15.20 35.55
N GLU A 603 -5.74 -15.25 35.55
CA GLU A 603 -6.62 -14.15 35.94
C GLU A 603 -6.32 -13.56 37.34
N LYS A 604 -5.77 -14.39 38.25
CA LYS A 604 -5.51 -14.02 39.66
C LYS A 604 -4.21 -13.25 39.85
N PHE A 605 -3.35 -13.25 38.83
CA PHE A 605 -2.02 -12.64 38.90
C PHE A 605 -2.03 -11.24 38.29
N THR A 606 -1.19 -10.36 38.85
CA THR A 606 -1.03 -8.98 38.38
C THR A 606 0.15 -8.81 37.42
N SER A 607 1.08 -9.75 37.40
CA SER A 607 2.28 -9.73 36.55
C SER A 607 2.56 -11.11 35.96
N SER A 608 3.10 -11.14 34.74
CA SER A 608 3.62 -12.36 34.10
C SER A 608 4.89 -12.90 34.75
N GLU A 609 5.52 -12.14 35.64
CA GLU A 609 6.77 -12.49 36.32
C GLU A 609 6.53 -13.03 37.75
N ASP A 610 5.27 -13.26 38.14
CA ASP A 610 4.97 -13.81 39.47
C ASP A 610 5.67 -15.19 39.65
N PRO A 611 6.52 -15.37 40.68
CA PRO A 611 7.29 -16.60 40.85
C PRO A 611 6.43 -17.86 40.98
N LYS A 612 5.22 -17.77 41.53
CA LYS A 612 4.31 -18.92 41.66
C LYS A 612 3.77 -19.33 40.29
N LEU A 613 3.33 -18.36 39.49
CA LEU A 613 2.84 -18.58 38.14
C LEU A 613 3.93 -19.15 37.24
N VAL A 614 5.13 -18.55 37.27
CA VAL A 614 6.28 -19.00 36.47
C VAL A 614 6.66 -20.44 36.83
N LYS A 615 6.76 -20.77 38.12
CA LYS A 615 7.09 -22.14 38.55
C LYS A 615 6.05 -23.17 38.12
N GLN A 616 4.76 -22.84 38.23
CA GLN A 616 3.68 -23.72 37.81
C GLN A 616 3.66 -23.94 36.29
N ALA A 617 3.82 -22.87 35.51
CA ALA A 617 3.86 -22.94 34.06
C ALA A 617 5.09 -23.69 33.53
N LEU A 618 6.28 -23.42 34.10
CA LEU A 618 7.51 -24.15 33.72
C LEU A 618 7.42 -25.64 34.04
N LYS A 619 6.79 -26.01 35.16
CA LYS A 619 6.54 -27.41 35.48
C LYS A 619 5.65 -28.07 34.41
N LEU A 620 4.53 -27.44 34.06
CA LEU A 620 3.61 -27.93 33.05
C LEU A 620 4.28 -28.08 31.68
N PHE A 621 4.97 -27.03 31.21
CA PHE A 621 5.62 -27.06 29.90
C PHE A 621 6.77 -28.07 29.84
N ARG A 622 7.53 -28.26 30.92
CA ARG A 622 8.57 -29.30 30.96
C ARG A 622 8.02 -30.72 30.92
N GLU A 623 6.84 -30.94 31.49
CA GLU A 623 6.18 -32.26 31.52
C GLU A 623 5.50 -32.59 30.18
N CYS A 624 4.94 -31.57 29.50
CA CYS A 624 4.10 -31.77 28.32
C CYS A 624 4.77 -31.36 26.99
N THR A 625 5.89 -30.65 26.99
CA THR A 625 6.47 -30.06 25.76
C THR A 625 7.98 -30.24 25.68
N THR A 626 8.51 -30.07 24.48
CA THR A 626 9.95 -30.09 24.19
C THR A 626 10.66 -28.74 24.39
N LEU A 627 9.95 -27.75 24.94
CA LEU A 627 10.45 -26.39 25.11
C LEU A 627 11.53 -26.29 26.19
N ASP A 628 12.55 -25.46 25.93
CA ASP A 628 13.50 -25.04 26.95
C ASP A 628 12.89 -23.98 27.90
N GLU A 629 13.63 -23.64 28.96
CA GLU A 629 13.14 -22.70 29.98
C GLU A 629 12.92 -21.28 29.42
N THR A 630 13.75 -20.86 28.45
CA THR A 630 13.64 -19.55 27.80
C THR A 630 12.39 -19.44 26.95
N HIS A 631 12.15 -20.41 26.06
CA HIS A 631 10.96 -20.49 25.22
C HIS A 631 9.70 -20.66 26.07
N SER A 632 9.76 -21.44 27.15
CA SER A 632 8.64 -21.61 28.08
C SER A 632 8.26 -20.30 28.79
N LYS A 633 9.25 -19.49 29.20
CA LYS A 633 9.00 -18.14 29.77
C LYS A 633 8.40 -17.20 28.73
N GLU A 634 8.84 -17.27 27.49
CA GLU A 634 8.24 -16.50 26.40
C GLU A 634 6.79 -16.91 26.17
N VAL A 635 6.49 -18.21 26.06
CA VAL A 635 5.11 -18.72 25.92
C VAL A 635 4.23 -18.22 27.06
N LEU A 636 4.69 -18.31 28.31
CA LEU A 636 3.97 -17.79 29.47
C LEU A 636 3.71 -16.28 29.37
N LYS A 637 4.73 -15.51 28.99
CA LYS A 637 4.60 -14.07 28.78
C LYS A 637 3.47 -13.79 27.80
N TYR A 638 3.43 -14.47 26.65
CA TYR A 638 2.38 -14.25 25.66
C TYR A 638 1.00 -14.74 26.11
N LEU A 639 0.95 -15.83 26.85
CA LEU A 639 -0.27 -16.33 27.45
C LEU A 639 -0.86 -15.31 28.45
N CYS A 640 0.00 -14.58 29.18
CA CYS A 640 -0.42 -13.49 30.06
C CYS A 640 -0.83 -12.21 29.30
N HIS A 641 -0.32 -12.00 28.08
CA HIS A 641 -0.68 -10.86 27.23
C HIS A 641 -2.01 -11.06 26.48
N TRP A 642 -2.46 -12.31 26.34
CA TRP A 642 -3.73 -12.58 25.68
C TRP A 642 -4.90 -12.05 26.53
N PRO A 643 -5.84 -11.27 25.96
CA PRO A 643 -6.89 -10.61 26.74
C PRO A 643 -7.81 -11.64 27.41
N ILE A 644 -7.93 -11.56 28.73
CA ILE A 644 -8.90 -12.32 29.52
C ILE A 644 -10.10 -11.42 29.74
N ILE A 645 -11.24 -11.84 29.22
CA ILE A 645 -12.47 -11.09 29.21
C ILE A 645 -13.45 -11.77 30.17
N ASN A 646 -13.88 -11.06 31.21
CA ASN A 646 -14.91 -11.52 32.13
C ASN A 646 -16.21 -10.74 31.88
N MET A 647 -17.32 -11.45 31.74
CA MET A 647 -18.65 -10.82 31.62
C MET A 647 -19.20 -10.58 33.02
N LYS A 648 -19.29 -9.31 33.43
CA LYS A 648 -19.62 -8.93 34.81
C LYS A 648 -21.12 -8.92 35.05
N THR A 649 -21.87 -8.29 34.15
CA THR A 649 -23.34 -8.24 34.20
C THR A 649 -23.92 -8.22 32.80
N MET A 650 -25.09 -8.81 32.64
CA MET A 650 -25.92 -8.73 31.45
C MET A 650 -27.31 -8.30 31.89
N GLN A 651 -27.80 -7.16 31.41
CA GLN A 651 -29.04 -6.54 31.89
C GLN A 651 -29.95 -6.21 30.72
N LEU A 652 -31.25 -6.51 30.85
CA LEU A 652 -32.27 -6.07 29.93
C LEU A 652 -32.89 -4.77 30.45
N VAL A 653 -32.96 -3.75 29.60
CA VAL A 653 -33.60 -2.48 29.92
C VAL A 653 -34.86 -2.32 29.05
N ASP A 654 -36.01 -2.20 29.68
CA ASP A 654 -37.30 -1.97 29.00
C ASP A 654 -37.46 -0.52 28.52
N THR A 655 -38.51 -0.26 27.75
CA THR A 655 -38.85 1.09 27.25
C THR A 655 -39.15 2.11 28.35
N LYS A 656 -39.50 1.64 29.56
CA LYS A 656 -39.75 2.44 30.76
C LYS A 656 -38.50 2.63 31.63
N GLY A 657 -37.35 2.12 31.20
CA GLY A 657 -36.07 2.22 31.91
C GLY A 657 -35.92 1.25 33.08
N ARG A 658 -36.82 0.27 33.26
CA ARG A 658 -36.65 -0.80 34.24
C ARG A 658 -35.53 -1.72 33.79
N VAL A 659 -34.64 -2.02 34.72
CA VAL A 659 -33.46 -2.86 34.50
C VAL A 659 -33.71 -4.20 35.18
N GLU A 660 -33.62 -5.28 34.41
CA GLU A 660 -33.66 -6.64 34.93
C GLU A 660 -32.34 -7.34 34.59
N ASP A 661 -31.67 -7.87 35.62
CA ASP A 661 -30.47 -8.68 35.43
C ASP A 661 -30.86 -10.01 34.77
N ILE A 662 -30.12 -10.37 33.72
CA ILE A 662 -30.30 -11.63 33.02
C ILE A 662 -29.42 -12.67 33.69
N ASP A 663 -30.07 -13.72 34.17
CA ASP A 663 -29.46 -14.91 34.76
C ASP A 663 -29.91 -16.12 33.93
N GLU A 664 -29.00 -17.05 33.63
CA GLU A 664 -29.29 -18.26 32.85
C GLU A 664 -30.42 -19.11 33.47
N SER A 665 -30.66 -18.95 34.77
CA SER A 665 -31.68 -19.67 35.53
C SER A 665 -33.09 -19.03 35.49
N LYS A 666 -33.24 -17.85 34.89
CA LYS A 666 -34.48 -17.04 34.99
C LYS A 666 -35.12 -16.77 33.64
N GLU A 667 -36.37 -17.19 33.47
CA GLU A 667 -37.17 -16.81 32.30
C GLU A 667 -37.53 -15.31 32.34
N MET A 668 -37.20 -14.60 31.26
CA MET A 668 -37.45 -13.17 31.11
C MET A 668 -38.73 -12.96 30.27
N LYS A 669 -39.71 -12.25 30.83
CA LYS A 669 -40.94 -11.91 30.12
C LYS A 669 -40.72 -10.67 29.24
N VAL A 670 -40.67 -10.88 27.93
CA VAL A 670 -40.65 -9.80 26.94
C VAL A 670 -42.00 -9.67 26.25
N ILE A 671 -42.35 -8.46 25.85
CA ILE A 671 -43.57 -8.13 25.14
C ILE A 671 -43.23 -8.02 23.66
N ALA A 672 -43.97 -8.73 22.82
CA ALA A 672 -43.80 -8.68 21.37
C ALA A 672 -44.02 -7.25 20.85
N GLY A 673 -43.12 -6.78 19.97
CA GLY A 673 -43.19 -5.45 19.37
C GLY A 673 -42.54 -4.32 20.18
N GLU A 674 -42.15 -4.56 21.43
CA GLU A 674 -41.43 -3.57 22.26
C GLU A 674 -39.92 -3.60 22.00
N VAL A 675 -39.27 -2.44 22.17
CA VAL A 675 -37.82 -2.28 21.99
C VAL A 675 -37.12 -2.44 23.34
N TYR A 676 -36.25 -3.43 23.43
CA TYR A 676 -35.41 -3.65 24.62
C TYR A 676 -33.96 -3.29 24.33
N LYS A 677 -33.25 -2.80 25.35
CA LYS A 677 -31.79 -2.56 25.28
C LYS A 677 -31.07 -3.60 26.11
N LEU A 678 -30.20 -4.38 25.48
CA LEU A 678 -29.31 -5.31 26.19
C LEU A 678 -28.02 -4.56 26.57
N ARG A 679 -27.79 -4.42 27.88
CA ARG A 679 -26.55 -3.84 28.43
C ARG A 679 -25.64 -4.98 28.88
N ILE A 680 -24.47 -5.09 28.25
CA ILE A 680 -23.44 -6.05 28.63
C ILE A 680 -22.26 -5.28 29.22
N VAL A 681 -21.87 -5.60 30.45
CA VAL A 681 -20.69 -5.02 31.11
C VAL A 681 -19.59 -6.06 31.08
N ILE A 682 -18.51 -5.71 30.40
CA ILE A 682 -17.34 -6.56 30.19
C ILE A 682 -16.15 -5.93 30.90
N GLU A 683 -15.39 -6.72 31.66
CA GLU A 683 -14.15 -6.29 32.30
C GLU A 683 -12.95 -7.12 31.78
N ARG A 684 -11.80 -6.46 31.62
CA ARG A 684 -10.54 -7.14 31.32
C ARG A 684 -9.83 -7.46 32.64
N VAL A 685 -9.43 -8.70 32.82
CA VAL A 685 -8.78 -9.20 34.05
C VAL A 685 -7.40 -9.79 33.76
N GLY A 686 -6.66 -10.13 34.81
CA GLY A 686 -5.30 -10.68 34.71
C GLY A 686 -4.20 -9.64 34.43
N PRO A 687 -2.98 -10.11 34.11
CA PRO A 687 -1.79 -9.27 34.00
C PRO A 687 -1.89 -8.20 32.90
N ALA A 688 -2.58 -8.50 31.80
CA ALA A 688 -2.73 -7.60 30.66
C ALA A 688 -3.99 -6.72 30.72
N ARG A 689 -4.66 -6.58 31.88
CA ARG A 689 -5.90 -5.77 31.99
C ARG A 689 -5.80 -4.34 31.43
N ASN A 690 -4.62 -3.72 31.53
CA ASN A 690 -4.35 -2.37 31.05
C ASN A 690 -3.63 -2.34 29.70
N ASN A 691 -3.26 -3.49 29.14
CA ASN A 691 -2.53 -3.59 27.88
C ASN A 691 -3.44 -4.16 26.79
N SER A 692 -3.69 -3.37 25.74
CA SER A 692 -4.46 -3.80 24.57
C SER A 692 -3.58 -4.29 23.42
N SER A 693 -2.25 -4.20 23.50
CA SER A 693 -1.36 -4.60 22.41
C SER A 693 -1.42 -6.12 22.18
N MET A 694 -1.66 -6.54 20.94
CA MET A 694 -1.62 -7.95 20.57
C MET A 694 -0.23 -8.33 20.06
N TYR A 695 0.22 -9.52 20.45
CA TYR A 695 1.40 -10.14 19.85
C TYR A 695 1.00 -10.96 18.63
N LEU A 696 1.35 -10.47 17.45
CA LEU A 696 1.07 -11.11 16.16
C LEU A 696 2.36 -11.15 15.34
N PRO A 697 3.24 -12.16 15.54
CA PRO A 697 4.58 -12.15 14.95
C PRO A 697 4.60 -12.26 13.42
N GLN A 698 3.53 -12.81 12.85
CA GLN A 698 3.34 -12.95 11.41
C GLN A 698 2.56 -11.77 10.81
N TRP A 699 2.14 -10.81 11.62
CA TRP A 699 1.39 -9.65 11.17
C TRP A 699 2.30 -8.42 11.07
N THR A 700 2.11 -7.63 10.01
CA THR A 700 3.05 -6.56 9.62
C THR A 700 2.89 -5.28 10.43
N LYS A 701 1.71 -5.04 11.01
CA LYS A 701 1.33 -3.79 11.67
C LYS A 701 1.06 -3.99 13.16
N PRO A 702 1.42 -3.05 14.05
CA PRO A 702 0.99 -3.14 15.44
C PRO A 702 -0.54 -3.13 15.50
N LYS A 703 -1.11 -4.01 16.33
CA LYS A 703 -2.56 -4.12 16.46
C LYS A 703 -2.98 -4.18 17.92
N GLN A 704 -4.09 -3.52 18.23
CA GLN A 704 -4.75 -3.64 19.51
C GLN A 704 -5.90 -4.66 19.45
N ALA A 705 -6.16 -5.31 20.58
CA ALA A 705 -7.33 -6.16 20.77
C ALA A 705 -8.59 -5.28 20.72
N GLY A 706 -9.29 -5.36 19.59
CA GLY A 706 -10.50 -4.60 19.29
C GLY A 706 -11.78 -5.42 19.41
#